data_AF-A0A1Y1ZUT5-F1
#
_entry.id   AF-A0A1Y1ZUT5-F1
#
_cell.length_a   1.000
_cell.length_b   1.000
_cell.length_c   1.000
_cell.angle_alpha   90.00
_cell.angle_beta   90.00
_cell.angle_gamma   90.00
#
_symmetry.space_group_name_H-M   'P 1'
#
loop_
_entity.id
_entity.type
_entity.pdbx_description
1 polymer ?
#
loop_
_entity_poly.entity_id
_entity_poly.type
_entity_poly.pdbx_seq_one_letter_code
_entity_poly.pdbx_strand_id
1 'polypeptide(L)'
;MKAVINKCTSTRKNYCQNVQANQRITAGEVCVVTDGDLKGIYIAIGEGIENKSSSKANCLRYDTDATLKINDNTESYLRHGYYQLGNSNVLFAGNYYSKIIADIDENVITLFNKYSNQGYYVINEDNKQVFTVNAVKATAYKCAVYHRYYETDDLDNGIVAGQVIEGSDSYECRTVNPGNIAEGRYYRDANGRVLYYKAGNWNVVNKNSYFFFNSDDVTATINKEKDNDNKLIDVGDTITYSTVSNDGFYISDSNLDRNKVVVVKRENSQSEIVVKYNVCKIISGNKCAATDATVVLNSGDACYIGGKLYVVEEVEGNDGEDNIHYCYSGNTSSIKYRYIEDVFYRLDGNSIQKVTDGIYVLNGEWSEFSSVYPEIPAHVIVCSGGSCEEVEDELDVDQEVIINEAATGNNRLMVYYPETKKFANVSKEGYYFFTSEGIVDNTATFIYNAYYVTSNGEIKKIYNCSNSEDKECVKDNNGEYTVVSDYNTMNIYVNSAKPDTFIRGYNMYSDDENLKYDVNNEIISYNGNEGSDDGENVLVYVDTKLYAVRQKYLETVEDGLYILDGASPLDSEEFMEVDTDDGVCYYENSSSISSGSCDSAKLEVFKKQKYIINNATKKPSIVEYESVEGKWRRVRDDGIYFFFEDGYSIDEHNRRISSVYEIVKGEVVDITKDENRIGYYQFDGLMIESNEVEGWEDAVKLVDSVEVKDKRMCQSYELNEEINSEKFCYDSELGICIPKTVLTNDSVDQINCIFSYDHREYLFLIGEKLYSISGNAFKNIKKNGLYVVGKNSMLYEGSLENKANAYHCEDGHCQLVNDLATGYYLNMANASTESPTILYYNGDSKTWRVATVDGNYFFNSKGYAVKDSEEVMFAYVIEENGKVITNVIDGVENGIYINSSAEDVNIIVEYKNKWQKAKEIQGCTIGDDGRTITSEGTIRTGDVCVDGRTLILVTRGVSSTTEKRDGAEAPAQEPVEEQVEEEEPEEVDDGSIVGVAADGEDVKYSYDANEKIIVKLENGNIYKMDINGYVVIDKNTSLPIESEEPVKAIAYKCTKGSCNEVSVGANVRVVNVISENLPLVKSAGSGKWSIETEVGFYFFGTNYEVLVEGGVVGSAIEVEESSSGLVQRDISSSKKLGYYVNKAAESLMIVSNDEYFWSKGTAAKKCVLATVGEGEEAVKVCRTSSEKITYNEGDLCVVD
;
A
#
# COMPACT_ATOMS: atom_id res chain seq x y z
N MET A 1 -13.65 -26.02 -44.86
CA MET A 1 -12.90 -25.71 -46.12
C MET A 1 -11.43 -25.57 -45.78
N LYS A 2 -10.49 -25.89 -46.68
CA LYS A 2 -9.09 -25.47 -46.49
C LYS A 2 -9.02 -23.96 -46.71
N ALA A 3 -8.66 -23.19 -45.68
CA ALA A 3 -8.36 -21.78 -45.86
C ALA A 3 -7.14 -21.64 -46.78
N VAL A 4 -7.31 -20.98 -47.92
CA VAL A 4 -6.19 -20.59 -48.77
C VAL A 4 -5.56 -19.36 -48.12
N ILE A 5 -4.60 -19.60 -47.25
CA ILE A 5 -3.85 -18.53 -46.58
C ILE A 5 -2.94 -17.89 -47.64
N ASN A 6 -3.24 -16.65 -48.03
CA ASN A 6 -2.37 -15.89 -48.91
C ASN A 6 -1.05 -15.58 -48.18
N LYS A 7 0.08 -15.62 -48.89
CA LYS A 7 1.40 -15.29 -48.33
C LYS A 7 1.89 -13.94 -48.83
N CYS A 8 2.39 -13.10 -47.92
CA CYS A 8 2.93 -11.79 -48.23
C CYS A 8 4.35 -11.61 -47.69
N THR A 9 5.01 -10.57 -48.22
CA THR A 9 6.14 -9.89 -47.58
C THR A 9 5.70 -8.48 -47.19
N SER A 10 6.26 -7.95 -46.09
CA SER A 10 6.07 -6.57 -45.65
C SER A 10 7.38 -6.03 -45.09
N THR A 11 7.95 -5.05 -45.79
CA THR A 11 9.14 -4.29 -45.35
C THR A 11 8.76 -2.90 -44.81
N ARG A 12 7.47 -2.59 -44.74
CA ARG A 12 6.94 -1.33 -44.21
C ARG A 12 5.50 -1.54 -43.74
N LYS A 13 5.19 -1.06 -42.53
CA LYS A 13 3.88 -1.19 -41.88
C LYS A 13 2.73 -0.74 -42.80
N ASN A 14 1.75 -1.61 -42.99
CA ASN A 14 0.59 -1.46 -43.89
C ASN A 14 0.88 -1.53 -45.42
N TYR A 15 2.08 -2.01 -45.82
CA TYR A 15 2.45 -2.25 -47.23
C TYR A 15 2.80 -3.73 -47.44
N CYS A 16 1.83 -4.51 -47.92
CA CYS A 16 2.01 -5.91 -48.26
C CYS A 16 2.32 -6.08 -49.75
N GLN A 17 3.15 -7.06 -50.06
CA GLN A 17 3.39 -7.56 -51.42
C GLN A 17 3.10 -9.06 -51.45
N ASN A 18 2.28 -9.52 -52.40
CA ASN A 18 1.97 -10.94 -52.54
C ASN A 18 3.20 -11.71 -53.06
N VAL A 19 3.63 -12.77 -52.37
CA VAL A 19 4.75 -13.61 -52.83
C VAL A 19 4.30 -14.79 -53.71
N GLN A 20 2.99 -15.05 -53.83
CA GLN A 20 2.45 -16.13 -54.65
C GLN A 20 2.32 -15.70 -56.12
N ALA A 21 3.10 -16.34 -56.99
CA ALA A 21 3.08 -16.07 -58.43
C ALA A 21 1.71 -16.36 -59.05
N ASN A 22 1.24 -15.45 -59.92
CA ASN A 22 -0.06 -15.51 -60.61
C ASN A 22 -1.31 -15.47 -59.71
N GLN A 23 -1.16 -15.15 -58.43
CA GLN A 23 -2.27 -14.91 -57.50
C GLN A 23 -2.40 -13.40 -57.23
N ARG A 24 -3.64 -12.90 -57.11
CA ARG A 24 -3.94 -11.49 -56.79
C ARG A 24 -4.80 -11.50 -55.54
N ILE A 25 -4.31 -10.88 -54.47
CA ILE A 25 -5.04 -10.81 -53.21
C ILE A 25 -6.06 -9.68 -53.33
N THR A 26 -7.33 -9.96 -53.10
CA THR A 26 -8.40 -8.96 -53.13
C THR A 26 -8.60 -8.32 -51.75
N ALA A 27 -9.20 -7.13 -51.72
CA ALA A 27 -9.54 -6.49 -50.44
C ALA A 27 -10.47 -7.40 -49.63
N GLY A 28 -10.18 -7.59 -48.34
CA GLY A 28 -10.82 -8.54 -47.43
C GLY A 28 -10.06 -9.81 -47.18
N GLU A 29 -9.23 -10.25 -48.13
CA GLU A 29 -8.48 -11.47 -47.96
C GLU A 29 -7.36 -11.29 -46.93
N VAL A 30 -7.25 -12.27 -46.04
CA VAL A 30 -6.15 -12.35 -45.07
C VAL A 30 -4.86 -12.70 -45.80
N CYS A 31 -3.79 -11.97 -45.49
CA CYS A 31 -2.44 -12.31 -45.90
C CYS A 31 -1.54 -12.50 -44.69
N VAL A 32 -0.83 -13.62 -44.64
CA VAL A 32 0.17 -13.89 -43.60
C VAL A 32 1.53 -13.46 -44.12
N VAL A 33 2.16 -12.52 -43.43
CA VAL A 33 3.53 -12.10 -43.70
C VAL A 33 4.48 -13.02 -42.94
N THR A 34 5.13 -13.92 -43.67
CA THR A 34 6.16 -14.83 -43.12
C THR A 34 7.55 -14.23 -43.17
N ASP A 35 7.78 -13.28 -44.10
CA ASP A 35 9.11 -12.77 -44.46
C ASP A 35 9.13 -11.24 -44.53
N GLY A 36 10.16 -10.63 -43.96
CA GLY A 36 10.29 -9.17 -43.74
C GLY A 36 10.32 -8.79 -42.25
N ASP A 37 10.54 -7.51 -41.97
CA ASP A 37 10.76 -6.99 -40.61
C ASP A 37 9.47 -6.97 -39.75
N LEU A 38 8.30 -7.13 -40.39
CA LEU A 38 6.98 -6.95 -39.76
C LEU A 38 6.08 -8.18 -40.02
N LYS A 39 6.49 -9.33 -39.48
CA LYS A 39 5.76 -10.61 -39.58
C LYS A 39 4.40 -10.55 -38.88
N GLY A 40 3.45 -11.38 -39.31
CA GLY A 40 2.13 -11.52 -38.67
C GLY A 40 0.97 -11.60 -39.65
N ILE A 41 -0.25 -11.47 -39.12
CA ILE A 41 -1.50 -11.51 -39.91
C ILE A 41 -1.88 -10.09 -40.35
N TYR A 42 -2.26 -9.95 -41.62
CA TYR A 42 -2.72 -8.69 -42.20
C TYR A 42 -4.03 -8.91 -42.96
N ILE A 43 -4.89 -7.89 -43.02
CA ILE A 43 -6.03 -7.86 -43.97
C ILE A 43 -5.72 -6.96 -45.16
N ALA A 44 -6.01 -7.42 -46.37
CA ALA A 44 -5.88 -6.59 -47.57
C ALA A 44 -6.97 -5.51 -47.62
N ILE A 45 -6.59 -4.26 -47.90
CA ILE A 45 -7.52 -3.13 -48.10
C ILE A 45 -7.41 -2.48 -49.49
N GLY A 46 -6.31 -2.75 -50.22
CA GLY A 46 -6.13 -2.30 -51.60
C GLY A 46 -6.74 -3.27 -52.60
N GLU A 47 -7.30 -2.75 -53.70
CA GLU A 47 -7.85 -3.57 -54.79
C GLU A 47 -6.74 -4.26 -55.60
N GLY A 48 -6.27 -5.42 -55.13
CA GLY A 48 -5.29 -6.24 -55.84
C GLY A 48 -3.86 -6.05 -55.38
N ILE A 49 -3.50 -6.74 -54.31
CA ILE A 49 -2.10 -6.88 -53.94
C ILE A 49 -1.47 -7.90 -54.90
N GLU A 50 -0.66 -7.38 -55.81
CA GLU A 50 0.15 -8.15 -56.76
C GLU A 50 1.56 -8.39 -56.20
N ASN A 51 2.40 -9.11 -56.96
CA ASN A 51 3.82 -9.29 -56.65
C ASN A 51 4.66 -8.05 -57.07
N LYS A 52 4.24 -6.87 -56.60
CA LYS A 52 4.92 -5.58 -56.76
C LYS A 52 4.66 -4.70 -55.53
N SER A 53 5.68 -3.99 -55.08
CA SER A 53 5.58 -3.05 -53.95
C SER A 53 4.62 -1.89 -54.27
N SER A 54 3.62 -1.66 -53.40
CA SER A 54 2.72 -0.51 -53.48
C SER A 54 3.37 0.75 -52.90
N SER A 55 3.04 1.92 -53.46
CA SER A 55 3.39 3.24 -52.87
C SER A 55 2.31 3.81 -51.94
N LYS A 56 1.19 3.10 -51.78
CA LYS A 56 0.09 3.40 -50.84
C LYS A 56 -0.12 2.22 -49.90
N ALA A 57 -0.56 2.49 -48.67
CA ALA A 57 -1.01 1.44 -47.77
C ALA A 57 -2.10 0.59 -48.46
N ASN A 58 -1.89 -0.72 -48.48
CA ASN A 58 -2.73 -1.67 -49.22
C ASN A 58 -3.13 -2.90 -48.38
N CYS A 59 -2.62 -3.02 -47.16
CA CYS A 59 -3.05 -3.96 -46.14
C CYS A 59 -2.96 -3.28 -44.76
N LEU A 60 -3.47 -3.93 -43.72
CA LEU A 60 -3.44 -3.43 -42.34
C LEU A 60 -2.91 -4.50 -41.39
N ARG A 61 -2.08 -4.09 -40.43
CA ARG A 61 -1.58 -4.90 -39.29
C ARG A 61 -2.11 -4.32 -37.97
N TYR A 62 -2.11 -5.13 -36.92
CA TYR A 62 -2.03 -4.66 -35.53
C TYR A 62 -0.86 -3.68 -35.31
N ASP A 63 -1.03 -2.76 -34.35
CA ASP A 63 -0.13 -1.64 -34.10
C ASP A 63 0.56 -1.76 -32.73
N THR A 64 1.81 -2.22 -32.75
CA THR A 64 2.66 -2.42 -31.57
C THR A 64 3.22 -1.12 -30.95
N ASP A 65 3.17 0.01 -31.66
CA ASP A 65 4.13 1.12 -31.43
C ASP A 65 3.56 2.27 -30.58
N ALA A 66 2.55 2.02 -29.74
CA ALA A 66 1.83 3.09 -29.02
C ALA A 66 1.35 2.70 -27.60
N THR A 67 2.29 2.48 -26.68
CA THR A 67 2.06 2.56 -25.23
C THR A 67 1.77 4.01 -24.81
N LEU A 68 0.54 4.45 -25.06
CA LEU A 68 0.03 5.71 -24.55
C LEU A 68 -0.40 5.50 -23.10
N LYS A 69 0.52 5.69 -22.15
CA LYS A 69 0.19 5.87 -20.73
C LYS A 69 -0.78 7.07 -20.61
N ILE A 70 -2.00 6.85 -20.14
CA ILE A 70 -2.96 7.92 -19.85
C ILE A 70 -3.05 8.03 -18.33
N ASN A 71 -2.09 8.78 -17.77
CA ASN A 71 -1.77 8.83 -16.34
C ASN A 71 -1.40 7.45 -15.76
N ASP A 72 -0.78 7.44 -14.58
CA ASP A 72 -0.25 6.20 -14.03
C ASP A 72 -1.39 5.28 -13.55
N ASN A 73 -1.23 3.98 -13.89
CA ASN A 73 -2.01 2.84 -13.40
C ASN A 73 -3.49 2.67 -13.83
N THR A 74 -3.99 3.35 -14.86
CA THR A 74 -5.24 2.89 -15.53
C THR A 74 -4.95 2.11 -16.82
N GLU A 75 -5.23 0.80 -16.72
CA GLU A 75 -5.46 -0.19 -17.79
C GLU A 75 -4.65 -0.03 -19.09
N SER A 76 -3.72 -0.96 -19.31
CA SER A 76 -3.28 -1.34 -20.66
C SER A 76 -4.41 -2.08 -21.38
N TYR A 77 -5.47 -1.37 -21.79
CA TYR A 77 -6.31 -1.83 -22.88
C TYR A 77 -5.40 -2.08 -24.08
N LEU A 78 -5.21 -3.36 -24.43
CA LEU A 78 -4.64 -3.75 -25.71
C LEU A 78 -5.42 -2.98 -26.78
N ARG A 79 -4.72 -2.21 -27.62
CA ARG A 79 -5.38 -1.24 -28.49
C ARG A 79 -5.86 -1.93 -29.76
N HIS A 80 -7.02 -2.56 -29.66
CA HIS A 80 -7.80 -3.10 -30.77
C HIS A 80 -7.85 -2.07 -31.92
N GLY A 81 -7.41 -2.48 -33.11
CA GLY A 81 -7.45 -1.66 -34.31
C GLY A 81 -8.80 -1.78 -34.99
N TYR A 82 -9.63 -0.75 -34.95
CA TYR A 82 -10.97 -0.77 -35.52
C TYR A 82 -10.99 -0.13 -36.91
N TYR A 83 -11.26 -0.92 -37.95
CA TYR A 83 -11.22 -0.48 -39.34
C TYR A 83 -12.54 -0.73 -40.06
N GLN A 84 -13.15 0.31 -40.63
CA GLN A 84 -14.29 0.12 -41.51
C GLN A 84 -13.83 -0.44 -42.87
N LEU A 85 -14.20 -1.68 -43.16
CA LEU A 85 -14.19 -2.24 -44.51
C LEU A 85 -15.29 -1.52 -45.30
N GLY A 86 -14.87 -0.74 -46.29
CA GLY A 86 -15.67 0.33 -46.90
C GLY A 86 -16.93 -0.10 -47.67
N ASN A 87 -17.45 0.81 -48.49
CA ASN A 87 -18.73 0.64 -49.18
C ASN A 87 -18.78 -0.50 -50.24
N SER A 88 -17.64 -1.12 -50.57
CA SER A 88 -17.56 -2.24 -51.51
C SER A 88 -17.86 -3.58 -50.83
N ASN A 89 -18.24 -4.60 -51.61
CA ASN A 89 -18.30 -5.98 -51.10
C ASN A 89 -16.89 -6.54 -50.94
N VAL A 90 -16.62 -7.10 -49.78
CA VAL A 90 -15.33 -7.58 -49.29
C VAL A 90 -15.47 -9.06 -48.91
N LEU A 91 -14.66 -9.94 -49.50
CA LEU A 91 -14.75 -11.39 -49.27
C LEU A 91 -13.89 -11.77 -48.05
N PHE A 92 -14.54 -12.21 -46.97
CA PHE A 92 -13.87 -12.66 -45.74
C PHE A 92 -14.41 -14.04 -45.33
N ALA A 93 -13.52 -14.97 -45.01
CA ALA A 93 -13.87 -16.35 -44.62
C ALA A 93 -14.87 -17.10 -45.55
N GLY A 94 -14.98 -16.68 -46.83
CA GLY A 94 -15.90 -17.25 -47.82
C GLY A 94 -17.26 -16.53 -47.97
N ASN A 95 -17.52 -15.50 -47.17
CA ASN A 95 -18.74 -14.67 -47.25
C ASN A 95 -18.41 -13.24 -47.67
N TYR A 96 -19.34 -12.57 -48.36
CA TYR A 96 -19.20 -11.15 -48.72
C TYR A 96 -19.82 -10.26 -47.64
N TYR A 97 -19.06 -9.28 -47.17
CA TYR A 97 -19.48 -8.24 -46.24
C TYR A 97 -19.29 -6.86 -46.87
N SER A 98 -20.07 -5.86 -46.46
CA SER A 98 -19.88 -4.47 -46.93
C SER A 98 -20.23 -3.50 -45.79
N LYS A 99 -19.55 -2.36 -45.71
CA LYS A 99 -19.75 -1.36 -44.65
C LYS A 99 -19.65 -1.97 -43.25
N ILE A 100 -18.66 -2.80 -42.97
CA ILE A 100 -18.53 -3.52 -41.68
C ILE A 100 -17.24 -3.08 -40.98
N ILE A 101 -17.22 -3.07 -39.65
CA ILE A 101 -15.96 -2.84 -38.92
C ILE A 101 -15.27 -4.19 -38.69
N ALA A 102 -13.97 -4.22 -38.93
CA ALA A 102 -13.06 -5.28 -38.52
C ALA A 102 -12.31 -4.82 -37.27
N ASP A 103 -12.30 -5.70 -36.27
CA ASP A 103 -11.36 -5.66 -35.15
C ASP A 103 -10.09 -6.41 -35.56
N ILE A 104 -8.94 -5.78 -35.39
CA ILE A 104 -7.62 -6.33 -35.73
C ILE A 104 -6.78 -6.31 -34.47
N ASP A 105 -6.44 -7.52 -34.02
CA ASP A 105 -5.54 -7.83 -32.91
C ASP A 105 -4.25 -8.51 -33.44
N GLU A 106 -3.27 -8.78 -32.59
CA GLU A 106 -1.96 -9.33 -32.99
C GLU A 106 -2.10 -10.67 -33.74
N ASN A 107 -2.96 -11.56 -33.25
CA ASN A 107 -3.10 -12.94 -33.72
C ASN A 107 -4.50 -13.28 -34.26
N VAL A 108 -5.47 -12.36 -34.19
CA VAL A 108 -6.86 -12.58 -34.64
C VAL A 108 -7.44 -11.36 -35.35
N ILE A 109 -8.29 -11.62 -36.35
CA ILE A 109 -9.07 -10.59 -37.05
C ILE A 109 -10.54 -11.00 -36.96
N THR A 110 -11.35 -10.17 -36.30
CA THR A 110 -12.76 -10.45 -36.02
C THR A 110 -13.63 -9.42 -36.72
N LEU A 111 -14.57 -9.88 -37.55
CA LEU A 111 -15.59 -8.96 -38.09
C LEU A 111 -16.69 -8.72 -37.06
N PHE A 112 -17.10 -7.46 -36.93
CA PHE A 112 -18.26 -7.09 -36.12
C PHE A 112 -19.50 -7.86 -36.59
N ASN A 113 -20.33 -8.28 -35.66
CA ASN A 113 -21.52 -9.07 -35.97
C ASN A 113 -22.76 -8.59 -35.21
N LYS A 114 -23.94 -9.02 -35.68
CA LYS A 114 -25.24 -8.59 -35.15
C LYS A 114 -25.54 -9.01 -33.71
N TYR A 115 -24.73 -9.87 -33.09
CA TYR A 115 -24.97 -10.38 -31.73
C TYR A 115 -24.17 -9.60 -30.67
N SER A 116 -22.90 -9.29 -30.94
CA SER A 116 -22.01 -8.66 -29.96
C SER A 116 -21.56 -7.23 -30.26
N ASN A 117 -21.94 -6.63 -31.40
CA ASN A 117 -21.37 -5.34 -31.84
C ASN A 117 -22.41 -4.28 -32.27
N GLN A 118 -23.63 -4.32 -31.75
CA GLN A 118 -24.62 -3.28 -32.06
C GLN A 118 -24.34 -1.99 -31.27
N GLY A 119 -24.51 -0.83 -31.90
CA GLY A 119 -24.36 0.49 -31.25
C GLY A 119 -23.45 1.46 -32.02
N TYR A 120 -22.98 2.51 -31.33
CA TYR A 120 -22.08 3.51 -31.90
C TYR A 120 -20.62 3.19 -31.59
N TYR A 121 -19.76 3.39 -32.60
CA TYR A 121 -18.31 3.31 -32.51
C TYR A 121 -17.69 4.57 -33.10
N VAL A 122 -16.86 5.27 -32.32
CA VAL A 122 -16.20 6.51 -32.74
C VAL A 122 -14.72 6.24 -32.90
N ILE A 123 -14.23 6.35 -34.13
CA ILE A 123 -12.89 5.92 -34.55
C ILE A 123 -12.11 7.15 -35.03
N ASN A 124 -10.93 7.39 -34.44
CA ASN A 124 -10.08 8.53 -34.75
C ASN A 124 -9.34 8.39 -36.10
N GLU A 125 -8.58 9.41 -36.49
CA GLU A 125 -7.79 9.39 -37.75
C GLU A 125 -6.72 8.27 -37.80
N ASP A 126 -6.30 7.73 -36.64
CA ASP A 126 -5.37 6.59 -36.51
C ASP A 126 -6.06 5.22 -36.56
N ASN A 127 -7.38 5.16 -36.77
CA ASN A 127 -8.20 3.93 -36.73
C ASN A 127 -8.29 3.27 -35.34
N LYS A 128 -8.25 4.08 -34.28
CA LYS A 128 -8.41 3.67 -32.88
C LYS A 128 -9.72 4.23 -32.33
N GLN A 129 -10.45 3.44 -31.53
CA GLN A 129 -11.67 3.94 -30.89
C GLN A 129 -11.32 5.06 -29.88
N VAL A 130 -12.21 6.03 -29.70
CA VAL A 130 -11.99 7.17 -28.80
C VAL A 130 -12.32 6.76 -27.36
N PHE A 131 -11.29 6.72 -26.50
CA PHE A 131 -11.39 6.48 -25.06
C PHE A 131 -11.12 7.73 -24.20
N THR A 132 -10.73 8.85 -24.81
CA THR A 132 -10.24 10.03 -24.08
C THR A 132 -11.35 11.06 -23.79
N VAL A 133 -11.24 11.73 -22.64
CA VAL A 133 -12.04 12.92 -22.28
C VAL A 133 -11.67 14.17 -23.09
N ASN A 134 -10.51 14.17 -23.77
CA ASN A 134 -10.07 15.27 -24.61
C ASN A 134 -10.75 15.24 -25.99
N ALA A 135 -11.07 16.41 -26.53
CA ALA A 135 -11.70 16.53 -27.85
C ALA A 135 -10.73 16.14 -28.98
N VAL A 136 -11.09 15.10 -29.74
CA VAL A 136 -10.31 14.58 -30.87
C VAL A 136 -11.12 14.51 -32.16
N LYS A 137 -10.48 14.63 -33.33
CA LYS A 137 -11.15 14.37 -34.62
C LYS A 137 -11.37 12.88 -34.80
N ALA A 138 -12.61 12.51 -35.12
CA ALA A 138 -13.00 11.12 -35.31
C ALA A 138 -14.26 11.00 -36.19
N THR A 139 -14.43 9.81 -36.77
CA THR A 139 -15.61 9.42 -37.54
C THR A 139 -16.44 8.45 -36.71
N ALA A 140 -17.74 8.70 -36.61
CA ALA A 140 -18.68 7.82 -35.92
C ALA A 140 -19.36 6.85 -36.88
N TYR A 141 -19.64 5.63 -36.41
CA TYR A 141 -20.32 4.58 -37.14
C TYR A 141 -21.43 3.98 -36.27
N LYS A 142 -22.64 3.82 -36.81
CA LYS A 142 -23.76 3.11 -36.17
C LYS A 142 -23.87 1.72 -36.79
N CYS A 143 -23.51 0.72 -36.01
CA CYS A 143 -23.57 -0.70 -36.36
C CYS A 143 -24.92 -1.31 -35.93
N ALA A 144 -25.71 -1.78 -36.90
CA ALA A 144 -27.05 -2.30 -36.67
C ALA A 144 -27.50 -3.23 -37.81
N VAL A 145 -28.61 -3.96 -37.61
CA VAL A 145 -29.32 -4.64 -38.71
C VAL A 145 -30.16 -3.62 -39.46
N TYR A 146 -29.78 -3.30 -40.70
CA TYR A 146 -30.42 -2.26 -41.52
C TYR A 146 -31.45 -2.79 -42.53
N HIS A 147 -31.38 -4.07 -42.90
CA HIS A 147 -32.38 -4.69 -43.78
C HIS A 147 -32.77 -6.05 -43.23
N ARG A 148 -34.07 -6.34 -43.29
CA ARG A 148 -34.68 -7.63 -42.93
C ARG A 148 -35.73 -7.93 -43.99
N TYR A 149 -35.66 -9.11 -44.60
CA TYR A 149 -36.59 -9.49 -45.66
C TYR A 149 -37.66 -10.42 -45.10
N TYR A 150 -38.88 -10.19 -45.54
CA TYR A 150 -40.07 -10.95 -45.17
C TYR A 150 -40.57 -11.73 -46.38
N GLU A 151 -41.12 -12.92 -46.17
CA GLU A 151 -41.78 -13.65 -47.24
C GLU A 151 -43.03 -12.89 -47.72
N THR A 152 -43.05 -12.59 -49.02
CA THR A 152 -44.20 -12.02 -49.74
C THR A 152 -45.08 -13.13 -50.29
N ASP A 153 -46.40 -12.94 -50.24
CA ASP A 153 -47.45 -13.88 -50.69
C ASP A 153 -47.04 -14.83 -51.85
N ASP A 154 -46.63 -16.05 -51.52
CA ASP A 154 -46.42 -17.13 -52.49
C ASP A 154 -47.32 -18.32 -52.12
N LEU A 155 -48.44 -18.44 -52.84
CA LEU A 155 -49.63 -19.19 -52.41
C LEU A 155 -49.51 -20.72 -52.48
N ASP A 156 -48.41 -21.26 -53.02
CA ASP A 156 -48.29 -22.69 -53.35
C ASP A 156 -47.53 -23.56 -52.33
N ASN A 157 -46.84 -22.97 -51.33
CA ASN A 157 -46.00 -23.72 -50.37
C ASN A 157 -46.53 -23.80 -48.92
N GLY A 158 -47.67 -23.17 -48.61
CA GLY A 158 -48.30 -23.27 -47.28
C GLY A 158 -47.57 -22.54 -46.15
N ILE A 159 -46.68 -21.60 -46.46
CA ILE A 159 -45.99 -20.74 -45.49
C ILE A 159 -46.78 -19.45 -45.28
N VAL A 160 -46.68 -18.85 -44.10
CA VAL A 160 -47.49 -17.70 -43.69
C VAL A 160 -46.79 -16.40 -44.08
N ALA A 161 -47.44 -15.61 -44.94
CA ALA A 161 -46.94 -14.29 -45.34
C ALA A 161 -46.61 -13.39 -44.13
N GLY A 162 -45.46 -12.72 -44.20
CA GLY A 162 -44.94 -11.90 -43.10
C GLY A 162 -44.03 -12.62 -42.10
N GLN A 163 -43.68 -13.90 -42.32
CA GLN A 163 -42.54 -14.50 -41.62
C GLN A 163 -41.21 -13.90 -42.13
N VAL A 164 -40.26 -13.73 -41.20
CA VAL A 164 -38.90 -13.26 -41.52
C VAL A 164 -38.15 -14.39 -42.20
N ILE A 165 -37.54 -14.11 -43.35
CA ILE A 165 -36.68 -15.09 -44.04
C ILE A 165 -35.44 -15.31 -43.16
N GLU A 166 -35.28 -16.52 -42.64
CA GLU A 166 -34.16 -16.87 -41.76
C GLU A 166 -32.82 -16.65 -42.48
N GLY A 167 -31.90 -15.93 -41.84
CA GLY A 167 -30.62 -15.53 -42.44
C GLY A 167 -30.66 -14.27 -43.33
N SER A 168 -31.81 -13.59 -43.50
CA SER A 168 -31.93 -12.40 -44.36
C SER A 168 -31.52 -11.06 -43.71
N ASP A 169 -31.16 -11.05 -42.43
CA ASP A 169 -30.70 -9.85 -41.72
C ASP A 169 -29.38 -9.31 -42.31
N SER A 170 -29.40 -8.13 -42.91
CA SER A 170 -28.20 -7.39 -43.33
C SER A 170 -27.71 -6.48 -42.20
N TYR A 171 -26.58 -6.86 -41.61
CA TYR A 171 -25.88 -6.09 -40.59
C TYR A 171 -24.81 -5.18 -41.22
N GLU A 172 -24.89 -3.88 -40.97
CA GLU A 172 -23.96 -2.88 -41.50
C GLU A 172 -23.57 -1.86 -40.40
N CYS A 173 -22.36 -1.34 -40.49
CA CYS A 173 -21.80 -0.20 -39.74
C CYS A 173 -21.74 1.03 -40.65
N ARG A 174 -22.81 1.84 -40.62
CA ARG A 174 -22.93 3.05 -41.46
C ARG A 174 -22.31 4.26 -40.78
N THR A 175 -21.60 5.08 -41.55
CA THR A 175 -21.07 6.36 -41.06
C THR A 175 -22.20 7.26 -40.59
N VAL A 176 -22.12 7.72 -39.35
CA VAL A 176 -23.02 8.71 -38.78
C VAL A 176 -22.48 10.08 -39.19
N ASN A 177 -23.27 10.84 -39.95
CA ASN A 177 -23.03 12.26 -40.10
C ASN A 177 -23.80 12.98 -38.98
N PRO A 178 -23.14 13.39 -37.88
CA PRO A 178 -23.82 14.10 -36.80
C PRO A 178 -24.36 15.47 -37.22
N GLY A 179 -24.01 15.95 -38.41
CA GLY A 179 -24.40 17.27 -38.92
C GLY A 179 -23.47 18.38 -38.45
N ASN A 180 -23.66 19.57 -39.01
CA ASN A 180 -22.90 20.77 -38.64
C ASN A 180 -23.52 21.43 -37.38
N ILE A 181 -23.69 20.64 -36.32
CA ILE A 181 -24.32 21.08 -35.06
C ILE A 181 -23.29 21.85 -34.23
N ALA A 182 -23.37 23.19 -34.27
CA ALA A 182 -22.51 24.07 -33.47
C ALA A 182 -22.75 23.92 -31.94
N GLU A 183 -23.95 23.49 -31.56
CA GLU A 183 -24.40 23.32 -30.17
C GLU A 183 -23.89 22.01 -29.54
N GLY A 184 -23.48 21.04 -30.36
CA GLY A 184 -23.03 19.69 -29.97
C GLY A 184 -24.17 18.66 -29.86
N ARG A 185 -23.84 17.39 -29.57
CA ARG A 185 -24.80 16.29 -29.34
C ARG A 185 -24.16 15.13 -28.57
N TYR A 186 -24.94 14.44 -27.73
CA TYR A 186 -24.50 13.25 -27.02
C TYR A 186 -25.02 11.96 -27.68
N TYR A 187 -24.24 10.89 -27.53
CA TYR A 187 -24.46 9.55 -28.07
C TYR A 187 -24.08 8.51 -27.02
N ARG A 188 -24.73 7.35 -27.06
CA ARG A 188 -24.33 6.17 -26.30
C ARG A 188 -23.56 5.21 -27.21
N ASP A 189 -22.39 4.79 -26.77
CA ASP A 189 -21.57 3.81 -27.47
C ASP A 189 -22.01 2.36 -27.18
N ALA A 190 -21.53 1.39 -27.96
CA ALA A 190 -21.90 -0.02 -27.79
C ALA A 190 -21.54 -0.58 -26.40
N ASN A 191 -20.56 0.01 -25.71
CA ASN A 191 -20.11 -0.36 -24.37
C ASN A 191 -20.85 0.43 -23.27
N GLY A 192 -21.90 1.19 -23.62
CA GLY A 192 -22.71 1.98 -22.68
C GLY A 192 -22.14 3.35 -22.30
N ARG A 193 -20.99 3.76 -22.86
CA ARG A 193 -20.33 5.03 -22.51
C ARG A 193 -21.00 6.22 -23.19
N VAL A 194 -20.94 7.36 -22.52
CA VAL A 194 -21.45 8.63 -23.05
C VAL A 194 -20.37 9.32 -23.87
N LEU A 195 -20.67 9.55 -25.14
CA LEU A 195 -19.83 10.27 -26.10
C LEU A 195 -20.45 11.63 -26.39
N TYR A 196 -19.64 12.68 -26.44
CA TYR A 196 -20.06 14.02 -26.87
C TYR A 196 -19.38 14.40 -28.18
N TYR A 197 -20.16 14.92 -29.12
CA TYR A 197 -19.70 15.51 -30.38
C TYR A 197 -19.91 17.01 -30.36
N LYS A 198 -18.91 17.79 -30.77
CA LYS A 198 -19.04 19.23 -31.00
C LYS A 198 -18.05 19.74 -32.04
N ALA A 199 -18.56 20.51 -33.00
CA ALA A 199 -17.73 21.25 -33.99
C ALA A 199 -16.65 20.39 -34.70
N GLY A 200 -16.99 19.14 -35.05
CA GLY A 200 -16.09 18.21 -35.74
C GLY A 200 -15.20 17.34 -34.83
N ASN A 201 -15.27 17.50 -33.51
CA ASN A 201 -14.51 16.72 -32.54
C ASN A 201 -15.44 15.87 -31.65
N TRP A 202 -14.88 14.79 -31.11
CA TRP A 202 -15.51 13.83 -30.20
C TRP A 202 -14.71 13.67 -28.92
N ASN A 203 -15.37 13.39 -27.81
CA ASN A 203 -14.75 12.97 -26.55
C ASN A 203 -15.68 12.05 -25.76
N VAL A 204 -15.10 11.26 -24.85
CA VAL A 204 -15.85 10.57 -23.78
C VAL A 204 -16.24 11.61 -22.72
N VAL A 205 -17.43 11.47 -22.14
CA VAL A 205 -17.91 12.31 -21.03
C VAL A 205 -17.69 11.56 -19.72
N ASN A 206 -16.69 11.97 -18.94
CA ASN A 206 -16.48 11.49 -17.58
C ASN A 206 -16.98 12.54 -16.57
N LYS A 207 -18.30 12.61 -16.40
CA LYS A 207 -18.99 13.52 -15.46
C LYS A 207 -20.16 12.77 -14.84
N ASN A 208 -20.23 12.79 -13.51
CA ASN A 208 -21.39 12.28 -12.77
C ASN A 208 -22.63 13.13 -13.11
N SER A 209 -23.50 12.60 -13.96
CA SER A 209 -24.69 13.28 -14.48
C SER A 209 -25.69 12.33 -15.12
N TYR A 210 -26.90 12.83 -15.35
CA TYR A 210 -28.04 12.04 -15.78
C TYR A 210 -28.22 12.12 -17.30
N PHE A 211 -27.94 11.00 -17.96
CA PHE A 211 -28.05 10.86 -19.41
C PHE A 211 -29.14 9.86 -19.77
N PHE A 212 -29.99 10.26 -20.72
CA PHE A 212 -31.15 9.50 -21.16
C PHE A 212 -31.14 9.41 -22.69
N PHE A 213 -31.26 8.18 -23.19
CA PHE A 213 -31.11 7.88 -24.61
C PHE A 213 -32.36 7.16 -25.13
N ASN A 214 -32.75 7.54 -26.35
CA ASN A 214 -33.85 6.90 -27.05
C ASN A 214 -33.38 5.64 -27.80
N SER A 215 -34.31 4.96 -28.48
CA SER A 215 -34.05 3.72 -29.24
C SER A 215 -33.01 3.85 -30.37
N ASP A 216 -32.59 5.06 -30.71
CA ASP A 216 -31.54 5.34 -31.68
C ASP A 216 -30.15 5.55 -31.04
N ASP A 217 -30.00 5.34 -29.72
CA ASP A 217 -28.83 5.60 -28.86
C ASP A 217 -28.32 7.06 -28.95
N VAL A 218 -29.24 7.99 -29.23
CA VAL A 218 -29.00 9.45 -29.14
C VAL A 218 -29.78 10.04 -27.97
N THR A 219 -29.38 11.24 -27.52
CA THR A 219 -30.10 12.00 -26.49
C THR A 219 -31.61 12.01 -26.74
N ALA A 220 -32.38 11.53 -25.75
CA ALA A 220 -33.84 11.57 -25.79
C ALA A 220 -34.36 13.01 -25.66
N THR A 221 -35.36 13.40 -26.45
CA THR A 221 -35.83 14.79 -26.54
C THR A 221 -37.36 14.94 -26.59
N ILE A 222 -37.84 16.18 -26.62
CA ILE A 222 -39.26 16.53 -26.75
C ILE A 222 -39.53 17.03 -28.18
N ASN A 223 -40.11 16.15 -28.99
CA ASN A 223 -40.51 16.39 -30.37
C ASN A 223 -41.87 17.11 -30.44
N LYS A 224 -42.26 17.53 -31.66
CA LYS A 224 -43.61 18.02 -31.95
C LYS A 224 -44.31 17.11 -32.94
N GLU A 225 -45.37 16.47 -32.49
CA GLU A 225 -46.25 15.65 -33.31
C GLU A 225 -47.59 16.36 -33.53
N LYS A 226 -48.40 15.81 -34.45
CA LYS A 226 -49.75 16.33 -34.67
C LYS A 226 -50.76 15.44 -33.97
N ASP A 227 -51.61 16.04 -33.16
CA ASP A 227 -52.77 15.35 -32.59
C ASP A 227 -53.83 15.01 -33.65
N ASN A 228 -54.89 14.32 -33.23
CA ASN A 228 -56.01 13.95 -34.09
C ASN A 228 -56.79 15.15 -34.65
N ASP A 229 -56.63 16.35 -34.07
CA ASP A 229 -57.16 17.63 -34.56
C ASP A 229 -56.15 18.39 -35.46
N ASN A 230 -55.02 17.76 -35.82
CA ASN A 230 -53.95 18.32 -36.65
C ASN A 230 -53.17 19.48 -35.98
N LYS A 231 -53.30 19.66 -34.66
CA LYS A 231 -52.57 20.65 -33.84
C LYS A 231 -51.22 20.08 -33.41
N LEU A 232 -50.19 20.92 -33.35
CA LEU A 232 -48.88 20.51 -32.86
C LEU A 232 -48.89 20.38 -31.34
N ILE A 233 -48.74 19.16 -30.84
CA ILE A 233 -48.51 18.82 -29.44
C ILE A 233 -47.04 18.44 -29.24
N ASP A 234 -46.49 18.73 -28.06
CA ASP A 234 -45.18 18.22 -27.67
C ASP A 234 -45.32 16.75 -27.23
N VAL A 235 -44.38 15.89 -27.64
CA VAL A 235 -44.33 14.45 -27.33
C VAL A 235 -42.89 14.07 -27.00
N GLY A 236 -42.67 13.32 -25.91
CA GLY A 236 -41.35 12.85 -25.51
C GLY A 236 -40.93 11.59 -26.26
N ASP A 237 -39.64 11.46 -26.57
CA ASP A 237 -39.03 10.20 -27.00
C ASP A 237 -39.25 9.07 -25.97
N THR A 238 -39.41 7.84 -26.45
CA THR A 238 -39.29 6.64 -25.61
C THR A 238 -37.84 6.44 -25.18
N ILE A 239 -37.58 6.44 -23.88
CA ILE A 239 -36.26 6.16 -23.32
C ILE A 239 -36.02 4.66 -23.33
N THR A 240 -34.91 4.22 -23.90
CA THR A 240 -34.49 2.80 -23.93
C THR A 240 -33.24 2.53 -23.09
N TYR A 241 -32.51 3.58 -22.69
CA TYR A 241 -31.40 3.47 -21.76
C TYR A 241 -31.24 4.74 -20.91
N SER A 242 -30.85 4.57 -19.66
CA SER A 242 -30.59 5.64 -18.70
C SER A 242 -29.43 5.29 -17.78
N THR A 243 -28.66 6.29 -17.33
CA THR A 243 -27.56 6.11 -16.35
C THR A 243 -28.02 6.12 -14.87
N VAL A 244 -29.32 6.01 -14.60
CA VAL A 244 -29.91 6.08 -13.25
C VAL A 244 -30.43 4.73 -12.78
N SER A 245 -30.34 4.47 -11.47
CA SER A 245 -30.90 3.30 -10.78
C SER A 245 -32.23 3.61 -10.09
N ASN A 246 -32.26 4.69 -9.32
CA ASN A 246 -33.31 4.99 -8.36
C ASN A 246 -34.59 5.55 -9.02
N ASP A 247 -35.72 5.40 -8.36
CA ASP A 247 -36.98 6.03 -8.78
C ASP A 247 -36.99 7.52 -8.40
N GLY A 248 -37.66 8.37 -9.18
CA GLY A 248 -37.68 9.82 -8.96
C GLY A 248 -37.75 10.65 -10.24
N PHE A 249 -37.31 11.91 -10.13
CA PHE A 249 -37.28 12.88 -11.22
C PHE A 249 -35.87 13.39 -11.49
N TYR A 250 -35.53 13.56 -12.76
CA TYR A 250 -34.17 13.88 -13.22
C TYR A 250 -34.18 14.92 -14.34
N ILE A 251 -33.23 15.86 -14.31
CA ILE A 251 -32.90 16.74 -15.44
C ILE A 251 -31.84 16.04 -16.29
N SER A 252 -32.09 15.90 -17.59
CA SER A 252 -31.08 15.38 -18.52
C SER A 252 -29.97 16.40 -18.77
N ASP A 253 -28.73 16.07 -18.41
CA ASP A 253 -27.54 16.90 -18.66
C ASP A 253 -27.17 16.94 -20.15
N SER A 254 -27.66 15.96 -20.94
CA SER A 254 -27.53 15.95 -22.39
C SER A 254 -28.44 16.96 -23.13
N ASN A 255 -29.24 17.76 -22.41
CA ASN A 255 -30.16 18.71 -23.02
C ASN A 255 -29.43 19.89 -23.72
N LEU A 256 -29.64 20.02 -25.04
CA LEU A 256 -28.94 20.98 -25.90
C LEU A 256 -29.72 22.30 -26.08
N ASP A 257 -31.05 22.27 -25.99
CA ASP A 257 -31.89 23.46 -26.12
C ASP A 257 -32.03 24.14 -24.75
N ARG A 258 -31.41 25.31 -24.60
CA ARG A 258 -31.49 26.12 -23.37
C ARG A 258 -32.90 26.58 -23.01
N ASN A 259 -33.88 26.47 -23.92
CA ASN A 259 -35.26 26.92 -23.73
C ASN A 259 -36.26 25.77 -23.47
N LYS A 260 -35.85 24.50 -23.61
CA LYS A 260 -36.68 23.31 -23.35
C LYS A 260 -35.93 22.38 -22.42
N VAL A 261 -36.39 22.18 -21.18
CA VAL A 261 -35.75 21.23 -20.26
C VAL A 261 -36.35 19.84 -20.46
N VAL A 262 -35.50 18.84 -20.61
CA VAL A 262 -35.90 17.42 -20.59
C VAL A 262 -35.88 16.94 -19.15
N VAL A 263 -37.07 16.91 -18.53
CA VAL A 263 -37.30 16.26 -17.23
C VAL A 263 -37.74 14.83 -17.49
N VAL A 264 -37.13 13.87 -16.80
CA VAL A 264 -37.45 12.44 -16.87
C VAL A 264 -37.98 11.98 -15.52
N LYS A 265 -39.11 11.27 -15.53
CA LYS A 265 -39.63 10.54 -14.38
C LYS A 265 -39.19 9.08 -14.51
N ARG A 266 -38.77 8.47 -13.39
CA ARG A 266 -38.48 7.05 -13.29
C ARG A 266 -39.30 6.43 -12.17
N GLU A 267 -40.04 5.37 -12.50
CA GLU A 267 -40.83 4.58 -11.56
C GLU A 267 -40.78 3.11 -11.96
N ASN A 268 -40.59 2.20 -10.99
CA ASN A 268 -40.52 0.76 -11.20
C ASN A 268 -39.53 0.37 -12.33
N SER A 269 -38.36 1.01 -12.35
CA SER A 269 -37.34 0.87 -13.40
C SER A 269 -37.74 1.30 -14.83
N GLN A 270 -38.94 1.85 -15.05
CA GLN A 270 -39.33 2.47 -16.32
C GLN A 270 -39.04 3.96 -16.29
N SER A 271 -38.63 4.55 -17.43
CA SER A 271 -38.30 5.98 -17.53
C SER A 271 -39.08 6.64 -18.65
N GLU A 272 -39.73 7.78 -18.34
CA GLU A 272 -40.55 8.55 -19.29
C GLU A 272 -40.19 10.05 -19.26
N ILE A 273 -40.29 10.72 -20.40
CA ILE A 273 -40.09 12.18 -20.47
C ILE A 273 -41.37 12.90 -20.02
N VAL A 274 -41.25 13.71 -18.98
CA VAL A 274 -42.35 14.52 -18.44
C VAL A 274 -42.53 15.75 -19.33
N VAL A 275 -43.42 15.65 -20.32
CA VAL A 275 -43.67 16.73 -21.30
C VAL A 275 -44.33 17.97 -20.66
N LYS A 276 -45.00 17.81 -19.52
CA LYS A 276 -45.56 18.90 -18.70
C LYS A 276 -45.19 18.66 -17.24
N TYR A 277 -44.23 19.43 -16.74
CA TYR A 277 -43.77 19.40 -15.35
C TYR A 277 -44.19 20.68 -14.62
N ASN A 278 -44.31 20.63 -13.29
CA ASN A 278 -44.67 21.78 -12.48
C ASN A 278 -43.51 22.81 -12.48
N VAL A 279 -43.84 24.09 -12.62
CA VAL A 279 -42.87 25.20 -12.61
C VAL A 279 -43.21 26.14 -11.46
N CYS A 280 -42.30 26.26 -10.49
CA CYS A 280 -42.52 27.02 -9.26
C CYS A 280 -41.65 28.28 -9.19
N LYS A 281 -41.96 29.13 -8.22
CA LYS A 281 -41.13 30.25 -7.78
C LYS A 281 -40.93 30.17 -6.28
N ILE A 282 -39.73 30.50 -5.81
CA ILE A 282 -39.49 30.74 -4.38
C ILE A 282 -40.07 32.10 -4.01
N ILE A 283 -40.80 32.16 -2.90
CA ILE A 283 -41.41 33.37 -2.34
C ILE A 283 -40.49 33.97 -1.27
N SER A 284 -40.08 33.16 -0.29
CA SER A 284 -39.16 33.55 0.80
C SER A 284 -38.64 32.32 1.52
N GLY A 285 -37.33 32.23 1.78
CA GLY A 285 -36.70 31.02 2.32
C GLY A 285 -36.97 29.83 1.40
N ASN A 286 -37.47 28.72 1.96
CA ASN A 286 -37.91 27.56 1.18
C ASN A 286 -39.39 27.62 0.75
N LYS A 287 -40.18 28.64 1.17
CA LYS A 287 -41.60 28.74 0.77
C LYS A 287 -41.71 28.98 -0.73
N CYS A 288 -42.56 28.20 -1.38
CA CYS A 288 -42.76 28.27 -2.82
C CYS A 288 -44.24 28.30 -3.21
N ALA A 289 -44.50 28.58 -4.48
CA ALA A 289 -45.81 28.38 -5.10
C ALA A 289 -45.63 28.08 -6.59
N ALA A 290 -46.65 27.47 -7.18
CA ALA A 290 -46.73 27.32 -8.63
C ALA A 290 -46.70 28.69 -9.35
N THR A 291 -46.11 28.71 -10.54
CA THR A 291 -46.09 29.91 -11.40
C THR A 291 -47.45 30.14 -12.06
N ASP A 292 -48.17 29.05 -12.36
CA ASP A 292 -49.55 29.04 -12.80
C ASP A 292 -50.46 28.74 -11.60
N ALA A 293 -51.40 29.65 -11.31
CA ALA A 293 -52.32 29.54 -10.17
C ALA A 293 -53.42 28.46 -10.36
N THR A 294 -53.45 27.76 -11.50
CA THR A 294 -54.34 26.62 -11.74
C THR A 294 -53.69 25.27 -11.41
N VAL A 295 -52.38 25.24 -11.14
CA VAL A 295 -51.65 24.05 -10.71
C VAL A 295 -51.75 23.93 -9.19
N VAL A 296 -52.37 22.84 -8.72
CA VAL A 296 -52.30 22.41 -7.32
C VAL A 296 -51.00 21.65 -7.13
N LEU A 297 -50.27 21.96 -6.07
CA LEU A 297 -49.09 21.22 -5.63
C LEU A 297 -49.51 20.37 -4.43
N ASN A 298 -48.88 19.21 -4.28
CA ASN A 298 -49.06 18.30 -3.14
C ASN A 298 -47.66 17.90 -2.63
N SER A 299 -47.57 17.32 -1.45
CA SER A 299 -46.35 16.68 -0.97
C SER A 299 -45.78 15.66 -1.97
N GLY A 300 -44.46 15.61 -2.09
CA GLY A 300 -43.75 14.73 -3.03
C GLY A 300 -43.76 15.20 -4.50
N ASP A 301 -44.53 16.22 -4.87
CA ASP A 301 -44.50 16.78 -6.23
C ASP A 301 -43.10 17.32 -6.57
N ALA A 302 -42.65 17.06 -7.81
CA ALA A 302 -41.43 17.62 -8.34
C ALA A 302 -41.70 18.96 -9.05
N CYS A 303 -41.06 20.03 -8.59
CA CYS A 303 -41.18 21.35 -9.19
C CYS A 303 -39.85 21.90 -9.72
N TYR A 304 -39.87 22.43 -10.94
CA TYR A 304 -38.70 23.01 -11.58
C TYR A 304 -38.57 24.51 -11.26
N ILE A 305 -37.42 24.94 -10.76
CA ILE A 305 -37.11 26.35 -10.46
C ILE A 305 -35.66 26.64 -10.88
N GLY A 306 -35.47 27.61 -11.78
CA GLY A 306 -34.16 28.23 -12.03
C GLY A 306 -33.03 27.30 -12.50
N GLY A 307 -33.34 26.14 -13.11
CA GLY A 307 -32.34 25.15 -13.52
C GLY A 307 -32.24 23.93 -12.60
N LYS A 308 -33.05 23.85 -11.53
CA LYS A 308 -33.05 22.75 -10.57
C LYS A 308 -34.44 22.14 -10.37
N LEU A 309 -34.47 20.90 -9.90
CA LEU A 309 -35.65 20.25 -9.35
C LEU A 309 -35.72 20.44 -7.84
N TYR A 310 -36.92 20.68 -7.34
CA TYR A 310 -37.26 20.82 -5.93
C TYR A 310 -38.40 19.85 -5.57
N VAL A 311 -38.28 19.12 -4.46
CA VAL A 311 -39.40 18.35 -3.91
C VAL A 311 -40.29 19.28 -3.08
N VAL A 312 -41.61 19.14 -3.23
CA VAL A 312 -42.62 19.88 -2.48
C VAL A 312 -42.98 19.15 -1.19
N GLU A 313 -43.12 19.91 -0.11
CA GLU A 313 -43.76 19.54 1.16
C GLU A 313 -44.97 20.45 1.35
N GLU A 314 -46.15 19.88 1.60
CA GLU A 314 -47.36 20.64 1.92
C GLU A 314 -47.58 20.65 3.44
N VAL A 315 -47.67 21.83 4.03
CA VAL A 315 -47.92 21.99 5.48
C VAL A 315 -49.25 22.71 5.68
N GLU A 316 -50.15 22.12 6.48
CA GLU A 316 -51.46 22.69 6.77
C GLU A 316 -51.36 24.11 7.37
N GLY A 317 -52.20 25.02 6.87
CA GLY A 317 -52.31 26.38 7.41
C GLY A 317 -53.09 26.40 8.74
N ASN A 318 -52.65 27.21 9.71
CA ASN A 318 -53.39 27.39 10.95
C ASN A 318 -54.74 28.10 10.68
N ASP A 319 -55.82 27.57 11.28
CA ASP A 319 -57.16 28.21 11.36
C ASP A 319 -57.73 28.78 10.04
N GLY A 320 -57.59 28.04 8.94
CA GLY A 320 -58.28 28.34 7.67
C GLY A 320 -57.52 29.26 6.72
N GLU A 321 -56.21 29.42 6.88
CA GLU A 321 -55.32 29.87 5.82
C GLU A 321 -55.08 28.76 4.78
N ASP A 322 -54.73 29.13 3.54
CA ASP A 322 -54.35 28.16 2.48
C ASP A 322 -53.08 27.39 2.88
N ASN A 323 -52.98 26.12 2.46
CA ASN A 323 -51.81 25.27 2.74
C ASN A 323 -50.49 25.88 2.23
N ILE A 324 -49.45 25.77 3.05
CA ILE A 324 -48.16 26.40 2.82
C ILE A 324 -47.19 25.38 2.21
N HIS A 325 -46.78 25.64 0.99
CA HIS A 325 -45.84 24.77 0.27
C HIS A 325 -44.39 25.20 0.53
N TYR A 326 -43.55 24.24 0.90
CA TYR A 326 -42.10 24.39 0.95
C TYR A 326 -41.46 23.56 -0.16
N CYS A 327 -40.41 24.11 -0.78
CA CYS A 327 -39.67 23.48 -1.86
C CYS A 327 -38.21 23.29 -1.44
N TYR A 328 -37.72 22.04 -1.43
CA TYR A 328 -36.34 21.72 -1.04
C TYR A 328 -35.53 21.17 -2.22
N SER A 329 -34.25 21.52 -2.27
CA SER A 329 -33.31 21.07 -3.29
C SER A 329 -31.87 21.17 -2.78
N GLY A 330 -30.97 20.34 -3.32
CA GLY A 330 -29.54 20.38 -3.04
C GLY A 330 -28.72 20.97 -4.17
N ASN A 331 -27.47 20.51 -4.30
CA ASN A 331 -26.61 20.75 -5.46
C ASN A 331 -25.60 19.59 -5.62
N THR A 332 -24.93 19.50 -6.77
CA THR A 332 -24.00 18.39 -7.09
C THR A 332 -22.76 18.33 -6.20
N SER A 333 -22.46 19.38 -5.43
CA SER A 333 -21.34 19.46 -4.47
C SER A 333 -21.79 19.45 -3.00
N SER A 334 -23.10 19.39 -2.75
CA SER A 334 -23.71 19.34 -1.42
C SER A 334 -25.11 18.78 -1.62
N ILE A 335 -25.15 17.45 -1.58
CA ILE A 335 -26.36 16.66 -1.64
C ILE A 335 -27.13 16.91 -0.36
N LYS A 336 -28.43 17.17 -0.48
CA LYS A 336 -29.34 17.32 0.65
C LYS A 336 -30.38 16.21 0.64
N TYR A 337 -30.95 15.95 1.79
CA TYR A 337 -31.97 14.94 1.99
C TYR A 337 -33.25 15.59 2.56
N ARG A 338 -34.40 14.94 2.40
CA ARG A 338 -35.69 15.32 3.03
C ARG A 338 -36.57 14.10 3.25
N TYR A 339 -37.16 13.98 4.43
CA TYR A 339 -38.22 13.03 4.74
C TYR A 339 -39.58 13.74 4.60
N ILE A 340 -40.48 13.23 3.76
CA ILE A 340 -41.80 13.82 3.48
C ILE A 340 -42.78 12.66 3.25
N GLU A 341 -43.83 12.57 4.08
CA GLU A 341 -44.92 11.57 3.97
C GLU A 341 -44.40 10.14 3.76
N ASP A 342 -43.59 9.67 4.69
CA ASP A 342 -42.96 8.33 4.73
C ASP A 342 -42.00 8.01 3.55
N VAL A 343 -41.74 8.99 2.68
CA VAL A 343 -40.76 8.89 1.59
C VAL A 343 -39.54 9.75 1.88
N PHE A 344 -38.38 9.12 1.87
CA PHE A 344 -37.10 9.81 2.04
C PHE A 344 -36.46 10.10 0.67
N TYR A 345 -36.08 11.36 0.45
CA TYR A 345 -35.63 11.89 -0.83
C TYR A 345 -34.18 12.38 -0.78
N ARG A 346 -33.36 11.96 -1.75
CA ARG A 346 -32.03 12.50 -2.04
C ARG A 346 -32.11 13.57 -3.13
N LEU A 347 -31.52 14.73 -2.85
CA LEU A 347 -31.65 15.97 -3.64
C LEU A 347 -30.26 16.50 -4.01
N ASP A 348 -29.90 16.48 -5.29
CA ASP A 348 -28.62 17.03 -5.79
C ASP A 348 -28.81 18.25 -6.73
N GLY A 349 -30.03 18.78 -6.78
CA GLY A 349 -30.42 19.90 -7.64
C GLY A 349 -30.78 19.50 -9.07
N ASN A 350 -30.10 18.51 -9.65
CA ASN A 350 -30.45 17.96 -10.96
C ASN A 350 -31.45 16.79 -10.86
N SER A 351 -31.70 16.27 -9.66
CA SER A 351 -32.60 15.17 -9.39
C SER A 351 -33.29 15.29 -8.02
N ILE A 352 -34.45 14.65 -7.95
CA ILE A 352 -35.17 14.27 -6.74
C ILE A 352 -35.29 12.76 -6.81
N GLN A 353 -34.57 12.04 -5.96
CA GLN A 353 -34.53 10.57 -5.99
C GLN A 353 -35.18 10.04 -4.73
N LYS A 354 -36.08 9.08 -4.84
CA LYS A 354 -36.44 8.24 -3.69
C LYS A 354 -35.20 7.42 -3.34
N VAL A 355 -34.80 7.44 -2.09
CA VAL A 355 -33.65 6.63 -1.66
C VAL A 355 -34.01 5.14 -1.61
N THR A 356 -32.99 4.32 -1.47
CA THR A 356 -33.11 2.87 -1.22
C THR A 356 -32.87 2.57 0.26
N ASP A 357 -33.04 1.30 0.61
CA ASP A 357 -32.78 0.75 1.93
C ASP A 357 -31.35 1.08 2.44
N GLY A 358 -31.21 1.16 3.77
CA GLY A 358 -29.96 1.52 4.47
C GLY A 358 -30.17 2.56 5.58
N ILE A 359 -29.08 2.89 6.28
CA ILE A 359 -29.07 3.83 7.42
C ILE A 359 -28.45 5.16 6.96
N TYR A 360 -29.13 6.28 7.22
CA TYR A 360 -28.72 7.62 6.80
C TYR A 360 -28.57 8.53 8.01
N VAL A 361 -27.33 8.92 8.33
CA VAL A 361 -27.00 9.79 9.45
C VAL A 361 -26.76 11.20 8.92
N LEU A 362 -27.57 12.17 9.37
CA LEU A 362 -27.59 13.53 8.86
C LEU A 362 -27.34 14.60 9.94
N ASN A 363 -26.75 15.71 9.50
CA ASN A 363 -26.68 16.94 10.27
C ASN A 363 -27.99 17.75 10.17
N GLY A 364 -28.12 18.82 10.98
CA GLY A 364 -29.33 19.66 11.00
C GLY A 364 -29.60 20.45 9.71
N GLU A 365 -28.65 20.48 8.77
CA GLU A 365 -28.84 21.02 7.43
C GLU A 365 -29.43 19.99 6.43
N TRP A 366 -29.70 18.77 6.91
CA TRP A 366 -30.09 17.58 6.14
C TRP A 366 -29.06 17.25 5.05
N SER A 367 -27.78 17.32 5.40
CA SER A 367 -26.65 16.84 4.61
C SER A 367 -25.93 15.74 5.38
N GLU A 368 -24.98 15.05 4.75
CA GLU A 368 -24.20 13.98 5.41
C GLU A 368 -23.65 14.43 6.77
N PHE A 369 -23.83 13.58 7.79
CA PHE A 369 -23.16 13.75 9.08
C PHE A 369 -21.71 13.27 8.99
N SER A 370 -20.83 13.90 9.76
CA SER A 370 -19.42 13.56 9.89
C SER A 370 -18.90 14.15 11.19
N SER A 371 -18.28 13.33 12.03
CA SER A 371 -17.62 13.81 13.25
C SER A 371 -16.47 12.89 13.61
N VAL A 372 -15.32 13.45 13.98
CA VAL A 372 -14.15 12.66 14.45
C VAL A 372 -14.24 12.32 15.94
N TYR A 373 -15.37 12.61 16.58
CA TYR A 373 -15.61 12.42 18.00
C TYR A 373 -17.10 12.06 18.22
N PRO A 374 -17.45 11.22 19.22
CA PRO A 374 -18.84 10.79 19.44
C PRO A 374 -19.82 11.95 19.69
N GLU A 375 -20.69 12.18 18.71
CA GLU A 375 -21.69 13.26 18.71
C GLU A 375 -23.08 12.73 18.33
N ILE A 376 -24.13 13.38 18.84
CA ILE A 376 -25.51 13.03 18.49
C ILE A 376 -25.86 13.77 17.17
N PRO A 377 -26.19 13.04 16.09
CA PRO A 377 -26.63 13.64 14.83
C PRO A 377 -28.01 14.30 14.99
N ALA A 378 -28.40 15.14 14.04
CA ALA A 378 -29.70 15.81 14.10
C ALA A 378 -30.85 14.92 13.64
N HIS A 379 -30.59 14.02 12.68
CA HIS A 379 -31.56 13.08 12.14
C HIS A 379 -30.85 11.75 11.84
N VAL A 380 -31.50 10.63 12.19
CA VAL A 380 -31.11 9.27 11.78
C VAL A 380 -32.32 8.67 11.09
N ILE A 381 -32.21 8.41 9.78
CA ILE A 381 -33.28 7.81 8.99
C ILE A 381 -32.89 6.37 8.64
N VAL A 382 -33.75 5.41 8.94
CA VAL A 382 -33.59 4.01 8.54
C VAL A 382 -34.58 3.72 7.44
N CYS A 383 -34.13 3.14 6.33
CA CYS A 383 -34.96 2.70 5.22
C CYS A 383 -34.86 1.18 5.05
N SER A 384 -35.99 0.51 4.90
CA SER A 384 -36.09 -0.93 4.62
C SER A 384 -37.35 -1.24 3.82
N GLY A 385 -37.25 -2.06 2.78
CA GLY A 385 -38.36 -2.44 1.90
C GLY A 385 -39.01 -1.26 1.16
N GLY A 386 -38.31 -0.13 1.01
CA GLY A 386 -38.86 1.11 0.44
C GLY A 386 -39.75 1.93 1.38
N SER A 387 -39.91 1.53 2.64
CA SER A 387 -40.39 2.41 3.74
C SER A 387 -39.20 2.99 4.50
N CYS A 388 -39.33 4.22 4.99
CA CYS A 388 -38.32 4.85 5.84
C CYS A 388 -38.96 5.39 7.11
N GLU A 389 -38.19 5.47 8.19
CA GLU A 389 -38.61 6.09 9.46
C GLU A 389 -37.45 6.88 10.11
N GLU A 390 -37.80 7.90 10.89
CA GLU A 390 -36.84 8.67 11.69
C GLU A 390 -36.70 8.04 13.09
N VAL A 391 -35.47 7.67 13.45
CA VAL A 391 -35.18 7.00 14.73
C VAL A 391 -34.99 8.07 15.81
N GLU A 392 -36.03 8.30 16.61
CA GLU A 392 -35.96 9.13 17.82
C GLU A 392 -35.24 8.41 18.99
N ASP A 393 -35.26 7.08 18.98
CA ASP A 393 -34.75 6.22 20.05
C ASP A 393 -33.38 5.57 19.79
N GLU A 394 -33.15 4.36 20.29
CA GLU A 394 -31.93 3.59 20.03
C GLU A 394 -32.05 2.92 18.66
N LEU A 395 -30.97 2.88 17.90
CA LEU A 395 -30.90 2.18 16.62
C LEU A 395 -30.71 0.69 16.93
N ASP A 396 -31.68 -0.13 16.55
CA ASP A 396 -31.68 -1.59 16.78
C ASP A 396 -30.68 -2.31 15.86
N VAL A 397 -29.39 -2.25 16.23
CA VAL A 397 -28.28 -2.90 15.53
C VAL A 397 -27.30 -3.57 16.50
N ASP A 398 -26.98 -4.82 16.24
CA ASP A 398 -26.05 -5.66 17.03
C ASP A 398 -24.61 -5.59 16.46
N GLN A 399 -24.13 -4.38 16.15
CA GLN A 399 -22.81 -4.12 15.56
C GLN A 399 -22.28 -2.74 15.99
N GLU A 400 -20.97 -2.60 16.14
CA GLU A 400 -20.34 -1.35 16.62
C GLU A 400 -20.21 -0.29 15.51
N VAL A 401 -20.15 -0.71 14.25
CA VAL A 401 -19.99 0.19 13.10
C VAL A 401 -21.17 0.03 12.14
N ILE A 402 -21.65 1.13 11.57
CA ILE A 402 -22.67 1.15 10.52
C ILE A 402 -22.12 1.78 9.23
N ILE A 403 -22.79 1.52 8.10
CA ILE A 403 -22.64 2.31 6.88
C ILE A 403 -23.59 3.51 6.94
N ASN A 404 -23.06 4.72 6.77
CA ASN A 404 -23.86 5.91 6.52
C ASN A 404 -24.11 6.06 5.01
N GLU A 405 -25.31 5.72 4.55
CA GLU A 405 -25.70 5.81 3.14
C GLU A 405 -25.86 7.25 2.62
N ALA A 406 -25.86 8.25 3.51
CA ALA A 406 -25.78 9.65 3.10
C ALA A 406 -24.36 10.07 2.68
N ALA A 407 -23.33 9.33 3.12
CA ALA A 407 -21.94 9.73 3.07
C ALA A 407 -21.16 9.13 1.88
N THR A 408 -20.09 9.82 1.47
CA THR A 408 -19.21 9.39 0.36
C THR A 408 -17.70 9.48 0.63
N GLY A 409 -17.28 9.95 1.83
CA GLY A 409 -15.87 10.04 2.23
C GLY A 409 -15.56 9.27 3.51
N ASN A 410 -14.65 9.79 4.34
CA ASN A 410 -14.22 9.14 5.60
C ASN A 410 -15.33 9.06 6.68
N ASN A 411 -16.52 9.61 6.40
CA ASN A 411 -17.75 9.47 7.18
C ASN A 411 -18.68 8.36 6.67
N ARG A 412 -18.25 7.58 5.66
CA ARG A 412 -19.01 6.44 5.10
C ARG A 412 -19.21 5.31 6.11
N LEU A 413 -18.22 5.07 6.97
CA LEU A 413 -18.30 4.14 8.09
C LEU A 413 -18.32 4.93 9.40
N MET A 414 -19.26 4.60 10.27
CA MET A 414 -19.42 5.30 11.55
C MET A 414 -19.54 4.32 12.70
N VAL A 415 -18.73 4.51 13.75
CA VAL A 415 -18.92 3.87 15.05
C VAL A 415 -20.21 4.42 15.67
N TYR A 416 -21.07 3.53 16.18
CA TYR A 416 -22.30 3.85 16.90
C TYR A 416 -22.16 3.45 18.37
N TYR A 417 -22.60 4.32 19.29
CA TYR A 417 -22.55 4.11 20.73
C TYR A 417 -23.99 4.06 21.29
N PRO A 418 -24.62 2.88 21.40
CA PRO A 418 -26.06 2.75 21.62
C PRO A 418 -26.56 3.46 22.89
N GLU A 419 -25.90 3.20 24.01
CA GLU A 419 -26.15 3.79 25.35
C GLU A 419 -26.18 5.34 25.37
N THR A 420 -25.55 5.99 24.38
CA THR A 420 -25.48 7.46 24.31
C THR A 420 -26.08 8.05 23.03
N LYS A 421 -26.60 7.21 22.12
CA LYS A 421 -27.09 7.58 20.78
C LYS A 421 -26.10 8.42 19.94
N LYS A 422 -24.79 8.26 20.18
CA LYS A 422 -23.73 9.02 19.51
C LYS A 422 -23.11 8.26 18.35
N PHE A 423 -22.56 9.01 17.40
CA PHE A 423 -21.89 8.50 16.22
C PHE A 423 -20.54 9.21 16.03
N ALA A 424 -19.53 8.48 15.55
CA ALA A 424 -18.22 9.02 15.16
C ALA A 424 -17.72 8.33 13.89
N ASN A 425 -16.94 9.00 13.05
CA ASN A 425 -16.27 8.39 11.91
C ASN A 425 -15.28 7.31 12.39
N VAL A 426 -15.17 6.20 11.67
CA VAL A 426 -14.17 5.16 11.98
C VAL A 426 -12.75 5.71 11.76
N SER A 427 -11.89 5.52 12.77
CA SER A 427 -10.45 5.82 12.71
C SER A 427 -9.55 4.60 12.94
N LYS A 428 -10.12 3.48 13.40
CA LYS A 428 -9.39 2.23 13.63
C LYS A 428 -8.99 1.60 12.29
N GLU A 429 -7.73 1.20 12.19
CA GLU A 429 -7.24 0.43 11.04
C GLU A 429 -7.82 -0.99 11.06
N GLY A 430 -8.27 -1.48 9.91
CA GLY A 430 -8.77 -2.85 9.79
C GLY A 430 -9.72 -3.06 8.62
N TYR A 431 -10.19 -4.30 8.50
CA TYR A 431 -11.17 -4.70 7.50
C TYR A 431 -12.58 -4.64 8.06
N TYR A 432 -13.51 -4.09 7.28
CA TYR A 432 -14.91 -3.87 7.66
C TYR A 432 -15.83 -4.47 6.59
N PHE A 433 -16.67 -5.42 6.98
CA PHE A 433 -17.53 -6.17 6.08
C PHE A 433 -18.99 -6.03 6.51
N PHE A 434 -19.84 -5.65 5.55
CA PHE A 434 -21.29 -5.56 5.71
C PHE A 434 -22.02 -6.30 4.58
N THR A 435 -23.26 -6.68 4.83
CA THR A 435 -24.18 -7.18 3.80
C THR A 435 -24.57 -6.06 2.84
N SER A 436 -25.38 -6.38 1.82
CA SER A 436 -25.99 -5.37 0.94
C SER A 436 -26.90 -4.38 1.67
N GLU A 437 -27.38 -4.73 2.86
CA GLU A 437 -28.28 -3.91 3.69
C GLU A 437 -27.52 -3.03 4.71
N GLY A 438 -26.19 -3.13 4.75
CA GLY A 438 -25.34 -2.36 5.68
C GLY A 438 -25.21 -2.94 7.08
N ILE A 439 -25.74 -4.14 7.32
CA ILE A 439 -25.66 -4.87 8.59
C ILE A 439 -24.62 -6.00 8.56
N VAL A 440 -24.25 -6.52 9.74
CA VAL A 440 -23.39 -7.69 9.93
C VAL A 440 -24.26 -8.87 10.37
N ASP A 441 -24.67 -9.72 9.41
CA ASP A 441 -25.50 -10.91 9.67
C ASP A 441 -24.82 -12.20 9.19
N ASN A 442 -25.00 -13.27 9.96
CA ASN A 442 -24.37 -14.58 9.77
C ASN A 442 -24.88 -15.32 8.52
N THR A 443 -25.99 -14.89 7.90
CA THR A 443 -26.65 -15.64 6.81
C THR A 443 -26.32 -15.19 5.39
N ALA A 444 -25.55 -14.09 5.22
CA ALA A 444 -25.43 -13.38 3.95
C ALA A 444 -23.99 -13.24 3.44
N THR A 445 -23.86 -12.99 2.13
CA THR A 445 -22.57 -12.84 1.45
C THR A 445 -22.17 -11.36 1.35
N PHE A 446 -20.96 -11.02 1.79
CA PHE A 446 -20.46 -9.66 2.05
C PHE A 446 -19.88 -8.93 0.82
N ILE A 447 -20.08 -9.45 -0.40
CA ILE A 447 -19.36 -9.06 -1.63
C ILE A 447 -19.46 -7.57 -1.98
N TYR A 448 -20.56 -6.91 -1.68
CA TYR A 448 -20.82 -5.54 -2.16
C TYR A 448 -20.37 -4.42 -1.21
N ASN A 449 -20.08 -4.73 0.05
CA ASN A 449 -19.79 -3.75 1.11
C ASN A 449 -18.61 -4.20 1.98
N ALA A 450 -17.47 -4.46 1.33
CA ALA A 450 -16.18 -4.70 1.97
C ALA A 450 -15.29 -3.45 1.87
N TYR A 451 -14.71 -3.04 2.99
CA TYR A 451 -13.88 -1.85 3.14
C TYR A 451 -12.61 -2.17 3.94
N TYR A 452 -11.55 -1.41 3.70
CA TYR A 452 -10.35 -1.39 4.53
C TYR A 452 -10.07 0.06 4.95
N VAL A 453 -9.93 0.30 6.24
CA VAL A 453 -9.52 1.58 6.80
C VAL A 453 -8.03 1.50 7.08
N THR A 454 -7.25 2.45 6.57
CA THR A 454 -5.79 2.46 6.77
C THR A 454 -5.39 3.15 8.08
N SER A 455 -4.13 3.03 8.49
CA SER A 455 -3.57 3.67 9.70
C SER A 455 -3.75 5.19 9.79
N ASN A 456 -4.05 5.88 8.68
CA ASN A 456 -4.36 7.32 8.66
C ASN A 456 -5.87 7.66 8.78
N GLY A 457 -6.75 6.65 8.88
CA GLY A 457 -8.22 6.81 8.92
C GLY A 457 -8.90 6.98 7.55
N GLU A 458 -8.19 6.82 6.43
CA GLU A 458 -8.80 6.80 5.10
C GLU A 458 -9.57 5.50 4.85
N ILE A 459 -10.84 5.64 4.48
CA ILE A 459 -11.71 4.52 4.09
C ILE A 459 -11.49 4.22 2.61
N LYS A 460 -11.06 2.99 2.31
CA LYS A 460 -10.95 2.47 0.95
C LYS A 460 -11.93 1.30 0.75
N LYS A 461 -12.39 1.08 -0.48
CA LYS A 461 -13.35 0.01 -0.82
C LYS A 461 -12.66 -1.13 -1.58
N ILE A 462 -13.01 -2.37 -1.23
CA ILE A 462 -12.43 -3.59 -1.81
C ILE A 462 -13.19 -3.95 -3.09
N TYR A 463 -12.46 -4.33 -4.14
CA TYR A 463 -13.01 -4.70 -5.45
C TYR A 463 -12.19 -5.82 -6.10
N ASN A 464 -12.85 -6.69 -6.87
CA ASN A 464 -12.17 -7.65 -7.74
C ASN A 464 -11.30 -6.93 -8.78
N CYS A 465 -10.07 -7.37 -8.99
CA CYS A 465 -9.21 -6.79 -10.02
C CYS A 465 -9.63 -7.27 -11.42
N SER A 466 -9.68 -6.35 -12.38
CA SER A 466 -10.08 -6.64 -13.76
C SER A 466 -9.08 -7.50 -14.56
N ASN A 467 -7.88 -7.77 -14.02
CA ASN A 467 -6.71 -8.28 -14.75
C ASN A 467 -6.12 -9.61 -14.24
N SER A 468 -6.77 -10.28 -13.28
CA SER A 468 -6.37 -11.61 -12.81
C SER A 468 -7.56 -12.29 -12.17
N GLU A 469 -7.82 -13.55 -12.54
CA GLU A 469 -9.01 -14.29 -12.08
C GLU A 469 -9.02 -14.53 -10.55
N ASP A 470 -7.86 -14.42 -9.89
CA ASP A 470 -7.65 -14.75 -8.48
C ASP A 470 -7.08 -13.61 -7.60
N LYS A 471 -7.17 -12.33 -7.99
CA LYS A 471 -6.71 -11.21 -7.11
C LYS A 471 -7.72 -10.07 -6.98
N GLU A 472 -7.73 -9.49 -5.79
CA GLU A 472 -8.54 -8.34 -5.43
C GLU A 472 -7.67 -7.13 -5.10
N CYS A 473 -8.23 -5.94 -5.26
CA CYS A 473 -7.51 -4.70 -5.07
C CYS A 473 -8.39 -3.66 -4.38
N VAL A 474 -7.74 -2.96 -3.45
CA VAL A 474 -8.32 -1.87 -2.69
C VAL A 474 -8.26 -0.60 -3.56
N LYS A 475 -9.41 0.03 -3.81
CA LYS A 475 -9.50 1.30 -4.55
C LYS A 475 -9.87 2.44 -3.61
N ASP A 476 -9.38 3.64 -3.92
CA ASP A 476 -9.87 4.85 -3.27
C ASP A 476 -11.32 5.16 -3.72
N ASN A 477 -11.95 6.16 -3.09
CA ASN A 477 -13.32 6.55 -3.44
C ASN A 477 -13.45 7.22 -4.83
N ASN A 478 -12.34 7.49 -5.53
CA ASN A 478 -12.30 8.00 -6.90
C ASN A 478 -12.11 6.88 -7.95
N GLY A 479 -11.81 5.66 -7.52
CA GLY A 479 -11.50 4.52 -8.38
C GLY A 479 -10.04 4.43 -8.83
N GLU A 480 -9.14 5.26 -8.27
CA GLU A 480 -7.70 5.16 -8.48
C GLU A 480 -7.10 4.03 -7.61
N TYR A 481 -6.13 3.31 -8.16
CA TYR A 481 -5.54 2.12 -7.53
C TYR A 481 -4.49 2.55 -6.49
N THR A 482 -4.78 2.39 -5.20
CA THR A 482 -3.86 2.73 -4.10
C THR A 482 -3.50 1.52 -3.22
N VAL A 483 -2.46 0.80 -3.65
CA VAL A 483 -1.49 0.05 -2.84
C VAL A 483 -2.06 -0.59 -1.56
N VAL A 484 -2.62 -1.79 -1.70
CA VAL A 484 -2.40 -2.99 -0.85
C VAL A 484 -2.69 -4.19 -1.77
N SER A 485 -1.81 -5.19 -1.83
CA SER A 485 -1.95 -6.39 -2.71
C SER A 485 -2.52 -7.61 -1.98
N ASP A 486 -2.84 -7.46 -0.70
CA ASP A 486 -2.76 -8.53 0.30
C ASP A 486 -4.14 -8.91 0.86
N TYR A 487 -5.22 -8.43 0.24
CA TYR A 487 -6.55 -9.01 0.46
C TYR A 487 -6.71 -10.27 -0.39
N ASN A 488 -6.67 -11.42 0.28
CA ASN A 488 -6.86 -12.74 -0.31
C ASN A 488 -8.15 -13.35 0.26
N THR A 489 -9.10 -13.68 -0.61
CA THR A 489 -10.40 -14.27 -0.21
C THR A 489 -10.28 -15.59 0.53
N MET A 490 -9.14 -16.28 0.47
CA MET A 490 -8.89 -17.52 1.19
C MET A 490 -8.49 -17.31 2.66
N ASN A 491 -7.96 -16.13 3.01
CA ASN A 491 -7.57 -15.76 4.37
C ASN A 491 -8.80 -15.58 5.29
N ILE A 492 -8.59 -15.62 6.60
CA ILE A 492 -9.61 -15.34 7.62
C ILE A 492 -9.26 -14.01 8.31
N TYR A 493 -10.12 -13.00 8.15
CA TYR A 493 -9.92 -11.65 8.70
C TYR A 493 -10.87 -11.38 9.86
N VAL A 494 -10.44 -10.58 10.85
CA VAL A 494 -11.37 -9.99 11.85
C VAL A 494 -12.26 -8.96 11.14
N ASN A 495 -13.57 -9.02 11.37
CA ASN A 495 -14.48 -7.96 10.95
C ASN A 495 -14.50 -6.85 12.00
N SER A 496 -13.82 -5.75 11.72
CA SER A 496 -13.74 -4.61 12.63
C SER A 496 -15.07 -3.86 12.78
N ALA A 497 -16.11 -4.21 12.01
CA ALA A 497 -17.47 -3.69 12.20
C ALA A 497 -18.23 -4.31 13.37
N LYS A 498 -17.87 -5.55 13.75
CA LYS A 498 -18.40 -6.28 14.89
C LYS A 498 -17.27 -7.18 15.43
N PRO A 499 -16.55 -6.74 16.48
CA PRO A 499 -15.51 -7.54 17.10
C PRO A 499 -15.97 -8.96 17.43
N ASP A 500 -15.01 -9.89 17.47
CA ASP A 500 -15.22 -11.34 17.61
C ASP A 500 -15.98 -12.03 16.46
N THR A 501 -16.30 -11.33 15.36
CA THR A 501 -16.71 -11.97 14.09
C THR A 501 -15.57 -12.00 13.08
N PHE A 502 -15.48 -13.11 12.34
CA PHE A 502 -14.45 -13.35 11.33
C PHE A 502 -15.06 -13.54 9.94
N ILE A 503 -14.28 -13.26 8.89
CA ILE A 503 -14.73 -13.31 7.50
C ILE A 503 -13.75 -14.13 6.66
N ARG A 504 -14.27 -15.08 5.89
CA ARG A 504 -13.53 -15.86 4.88
C ARG A 504 -14.31 -15.87 3.58
N GLY A 505 -13.68 -15.46 2.47
CA GLY A 505 -14.28 -15.46 1.13
C GLY A 505 -15.63 -14.75 1.06
N TYR A 506 -15.73 -13.56 1.65
CA TYR A 506 -16.98 -12.79 1.79
C TYR A 506 -18.14 -13.52 2.48
N ASN A 507 -17.86 -14.48 3.37
CA ASN A 507 -18.87 -15.11 4.21
C ASN A 507 -18.42 -15.06 5.67
N MET A 508 -19.37 -15.07 6.60
CA MET A 508 -19.02 -15.10 8.02
C MET A 508 -18.41 -16.46 8.39
N TYR A 509 -17.37 -16.40 9.21
CA TYR A 509 -16.67 -17.53 9.77
C TYR A 509 -16.91 -17.52 11.28
N SER A 510 -18.09 -17.97 11.71
CA SER A 510 -18.64 -17.70 13.06
C SER A 510 -18.67 -18.89 14.04
N ASP A 511 -18.24 -20.08 13.62
CA ASP A 511 -18.62 -21.33 14.29
C ASP A 511 -17.43 -22.13 14.91
N ASP A 512 -16.24 -21.53 15.00
CA ASP A 512 -15.05 -22.17 15.60
C ASP A 512 -14.70 -21.57 16.98
N GLU A 513 -15.01 -22.28 18.06
CA GLU A 513 -14.70 -21.89 19.45
C GLU A 513 -13.18 -21.76 19.74
N ASN A 514 -12.32 -22.28 18.85
CA ASN A 514 -10.87 -22.22 19.00
C ASN A 514 -10.27 -20.92 18.46
N LEU A 515 -10.97 -20.24 17.55
CA LEU A 515 -10.56 -18.95 16.98
C LEU A 515 -11.04 -17.80 17.86
N LYS A 516 -10.11 -16.97 18.34
CA LYS A 516 -10.41 -15.87 19.25
C LYS A 516 -9.64 -14.62 18.87
N TYR A 517 -10.19 -13.46 19.21
CA TYR A 517 -9.56 -12.17 19.02
C TYR A 517 -9.47 -11.46 20.37
N ASP A 518 -8.28 -11.04 20.78
CA ASP A 518 -8.13 -10.14 21.94
C ASP A 518 -8.24 -8.70 21.46
N VAL A 519 -9.39 -8.08 21.71
CA VAL A 519 -9.68 -6.69 21.33
C VAL A 519 -8.70 -5.69 21.96
N ASN A 520 -8.07 -6.00 23.10
CA ASN A 520 -7.18 -5.08 23.81
C ASN A 520 -5.75 -5.12 23.28
N ASN A 521 -5.27 -6.31 22.89
CA ASN A 521 -3.92 -6.52 22.35
C ASN A 521 -3.90 -6.55 20.80
N GLU A 522 -5.07 -6.59 20.17
CA GLU A 522 -5.27 -6.74 18.71
C GLU A 522 -4.71 -8.03 18.11
N ILE A 523 -4.70 -9.12 18.88
CA ILE A 523 -4.11 -10.41 18.50
C ILE A 523 -5.20 -11.44 18.21
N ILE A 524 -5.11 -12.12 17.06
CA ILE A 524 -5.80 -13.39 16.81
C ILE A 524 -5.03 -14.54 17.48
N SER A 525 -5.77 -15.42 18.14
CA SER A 525 -5.27 -16.73 18.56
C SER A 525 -6.12 -17.87 17.98
N TYR A 526 -5.49 -19.00 17.72
CA TYR A 526 -6.18 -20.24 17.34
C TYR A 526 -5.68 -21.41 18.20
N ASN A 527 -6.59 -22.04 18.96
CA ASN A 527 -6.24 -23.06 19.96
C ASN A 527 -5.21 -22.60 21.01
N GLY A 528 -5.13 -21.28 21.26
CA GLY A 528 -4.14 -20.67 22.16
C GLY A 528 -2.75 -20.45 21.54
N ASN A 529 -2.59 -20.69 20.24
CA ASN A 529 -1.42 -20.26 19.49
C ASN A 529 -1.65 -18.84 18.96
N GLU A 530 -0.72 -17.93 19.24
CA GLU A 530 -0.78 -16.50 18.88
C GLU A 530 0.31 -16.19 17.85
N GLY A 531 0.06 -15.22 16.96
CA GLY A 531 1.09 -14.73 16.04
C GLY A 531 2.12 -13.86 16.77
N SER A 532 3.40 -14.03 16.46
CA SER A 532 4.48 -13.16 16.93
C SER A 532 5.14 -12.42 15.77
N ASP A 533 5.62 -11.20 16.02
CA ASP A 533 6.26 -10.37 15.00
C ASP A 533 7.69 -10.85 14.65
N ASP A 534 8.38 -11.50 15.60
CA ASP A 534 9.84 -11.58 15.62
C ASP A 534 10.47 -12.99 15.47
N GLY A 535 9.68 -14.06 15.36
CA GLY A 535 10.18 -15.45 15.50
C GLY A 535 10.05 -16.35 14.26
N GLU A 536 9.03 -17.21 14.26
CA GLU A 536 8.76 -18.23 13.25
C GLU A 536 7.29 -18.20 12.82
N ASN A 537 6.93 -18.85 11.70
CA ASN A 537 5.52 -18.98 11.33
C ASN A 537 4.84 -19.95 12.32
N VAL A 538 3.92 -19.43 13.12
CA VAL A 538 2.95 -20.25 13.86
C VAL A 538 1.89 -20.73 12.86
N LEU A 539 1.77 -22.05 12.71
CA LEU A 539 0.96 -22.69 11.66
C LEU A 539 -0.13 -23.56 12.27
N VAL A 540 -1.36 -23.39 11.80
CA VAL A 540 -2.57 -24.03 12.36
C VAL A 540 -3.53 -24.55 11.29
N TYR A 541 -4.17 -25.68 11.57
CA TYR A 541 -5.25 -26.21 10.72
C TYR A 541 -6.61 -25.66 11.13
N VAL A 542 -7.31 -25.09 10.15
CA VAL A 542 -8.67 -24.55 10.27
C VAL A 542 -9.49 -25.09 9.09
N ASP A 543 -10.55 -25.86 9.37
CA ASP A 543 -11.33 -26.60 8.38
C ASP A 543 -10.49 -27.41 7.35
N THR A 544 -9.47 -28.16 7.81
CA THR A 544 -8.51 -28.92 6.97
C THR A 544 -7.58 -28.10 6.07
N LYS A 545 -7.63 -26.76 6.14
CA LYS A 545 -6.67 -25.86 5.49
C LYS A 545 -5.60 -25.41 6.47
N LEU A 546 -4.37 -25.22 5.99
CA LEU A 546 -3.25 -24.73 6.78
C LEU A 546 -3.13 -23.19 6.65
N TYR A 547 -3.02 -22.51 7.78
CA TYR A 547 -2.85 -21.06 7.87
C TYR A 547 -1.66 -20.68 8.73
N ALA A 548 -0.95 -19.62 8.36
CA ALA A 548 -0.06 -18.89 9.26
C ALA A 548 -0.87 -17.91 10.11
N VAL A 549 -0.66 -17.95 11.43
CA VAL A 549 -1.26 -17.00 12.38
C VAL A 549 -0.49 -15.69 12.30
N ARG A 550 -1.14 -14.63 11.78
CA ARG A 550 -0.64 -13.25 11.85
C ARG A 550 -1.40 -12.52 12.96
N GLN A 551 -0.86 -11.37 13.39
CA GLN A 551 -1.44 -10.57 14.46
C GLN A 551 -2.95 -10.29 14.25
N LYS A 552 -3.36 -9.87 13.05
CA LYS A 552 -4.74 -9.40 12.75
C LYS A 552 -5.53 -10.24 11.74
N TYR A 553 -4.98 -11.36 11.25
CA TYR A 553 -5.64 -12.27 10.30
C TYR A 553 -4.95 -13.65 10.28
N LEU A 554 -5.64 -14.68 9.78
CA LEU A 554 -5.02 -15.96 9.42
C LEU A 554 -4.76 -15.97 7.91
N GLU A 555 -3.50 -16.21 7.53
CA GLU A 555 -3.04 -16.22 6.15
C GLU A 555 -2.98 -17.64 5.61
N THR A 556 -3.68 -17.96 4.51
CA THR A 556 -3.50 -19.27 3.87
C THR A 556 -2.12 -19.41 3.29
N VAL A 557 -1.48 -20.55 3.53
CA VAL A 557 -0.13 -20.83 3.02
C VAL A 557 -0.13 -21.15 1.52
N GLU A 558 1.04 -21.05 0.90
CA GLU A 558 1.26 -21.42 -0.52
C GLU A 558 1.39 -22.96 -0.70
N ASP A 559 1.46 -23.41 -1.96
CA ASP A 559 1.71 -24.81 -2.28
C ASP A 559 3.08 -25.30 -1.75
N GLY A 560 3.14 -26.53 -1.25
CA GLY A 560 4.41 -27.18 -0.89
C GLY A 560 4.33 -28.08 0.33
N LEU A 561 5.48 -28.58 0.79
CA LEU A 561 5.57 -29.42 1.98
C LEU A 561 5.71 -28.57 3.24
N TYR A 562 4.87 -28.84 4.24
CA TYR A 562 4.90 -28.26 5.58
C TYR A 562 5.14 -29.40 6.59
N ILE A 563 6.17 -29.26 7.41
CA ILE A 563 6.48 -30.18 8.52
C ILE A 563 6.54 -29.40 9.83
N LEU A 564 5.71 -29.83 10.78
CA LEU A 564 5.43 -29.14 12.02
C LEU A 564 5.68 -30.05 13.24
N ASP A 565 6.25 -29.48 14.31
CA ASP A 565 6.19 -30.04 15.65
C ASP A 565 5.15 -29.23 16.45
N GLY A 566 3.94 -29.79 16.57
CA GLY A 566 2.77 -29.05 17.03
C GLY A 566 2.38 -27.94 16.04
N ALA A 567 2.42 -26.68 16.48
CA ALA A 567 2.12 -25.50 15.65
C ALA A 567 3.39 -24.77 15.14
N SER A 568 4.58 -25.26 15.48
CA SER A 568 5.88 -24.68 15.07
C SER A 568 6.53 -25.50 13.97
N PRO A 569 7.40 -24.93 13.11
CA PRO A 569 8.15 -25.70 12.12
C PRO A 569 9.10 -26.75 12.76
N LEU A 570 9.37 -27.85 12.05
CA LEU A 570 10.35 -28.84 12.49
C LEU A 570 11.79 -28.27 12.50
N ASP A 571 12.42 -28.21 13.68
CA ASP A 571 13.83 -27.80 13.83
C ASP A 571 14.81 -28.93 14.22
N SER A 572 14.34 -30.14 14.52
CA SER A 572 15.21 -31.24 14.99
C SER A 572 16.21 -31.71 13.93
N GLU A 573 17.50 -31.70 14.27
CA GLU A 573 18.58 -32.34 13.50
C GLU A 573 18.58 -33.88 13.63
N GLU A 574 17.97 -34.43 14.68
CA GLU A 574 17.82 -35.88 14.87
C GLU A 574 16.55 -36.39 14.19
N PHE A 575 16.62 -37.59 13.59
CA PHE A 575 15.45 -38.26 13.00
C PHE A 575 14.40 -38.56 14.06
N MET A 576 13.25 -37.88 13.96
CA MET A 576 12.11 -38.05 14.86
C MET A 576 10.84 -38.46 14.10
N GLU A 577 9.95 -39.15 14.81
CA GLU A 577 8.58 -39.35 14.35
C GLU A 577 7.84 -38.03 14.51
N VAL A 578 7.18 -37.58 13.43
CA VAL A 578 6.29 -36.41 13.42
C VAL A 578 4.87 -36.94 13.29
N ASP A 579 3.91 -36.37 14.03
CA ASP A 579 2.53 -36.84 14.01
C ASP A 579 1.95 -36.77 12.59
N THR A 580 1.39 -37.87 12.09
CA THR A 580 1.07 -38.01 10.66
C THR A 580 -0.24 -37.36 10.25
N ASP A 581 -1.12 -37.06 11.22
CA ASP A 581 -2.46 -36.56 10.94
C ASP A 581 -2.48 -35.02 10.87
N ASP A 582 -1.66 -34.34 11.69
CA ASP A 582 -1.54 -32.86 11.72
C ASP A 582 -0.11 -32.33 11.45
N GLY A 583 0.95 -33.14 11.60
CA GLY A 583 2.34 -32.66 11.59
C GLY A 583 3.06 -32.70 10.23
N VAL A 584 2.52 -33.36 9.20
CA VAL A 584 3.17 -33.48 7.87
C VAL A 584 2.15 -33.35 6.73
N CYS A 585 2.27 -32.31 5.91
CA CYS A 585 1.30 -32.02 4.86
C CYS A 585 1.97 -31.47 3.60
N TYR A 586 1.75 -32.12 2.46
CA TYR A 586 1.89 -31.42 1.17
C TYR A 586 0.60 -30.64 0.94
N TYR A 587 0.64 -29.33 1.12
CA TYR A 587 -0.51 -28.45 0.91
C TYR A 587 -0.62 -28.07 -0.57
N GLU A 588 -1.84 -28.10 -1.11
CA GLU A 588 -2.17 -27.60 -2.45
C GLU A 588 -3.28 -26.55 -2.33
N ASN A 589 -2.93 -25.29 -2.59
CA ASN A 589 -3.82 -24.14 -2.54
C ASN A 589 -4.61 -24.02 -3.86
N SER A 590 -5.50 -25.00 -4.08
CA SER A 590 -6.45 -24.95 -5.19
C SER A 590 -7.40 -23.75 -5.04
N SER A 591 -7.54 -22.95 -6.10
CA SER A 591 -8.34 -21.71 -6.16
C SER A 591 -9.85 -21.89 -5.90
N SER A 592 -10.33 -23.12 -5.72
CA SER A 592 -11.69 -23.36 -5.22
C SER A 592 -11.71 -23.27 -3.68
N ILE A 593 -12.63 -22.43 -3.17
CA ILE A 593 -12.86 -22.16 -1.74
C ILE A 593 -12.97 -23.46 -0.91
N SER A 594 -13.39 -24.58 -1.51
CA SER A 594 -13.63 -25.87 -0.85
C SER A 594 -12.56 -26.96 -1.06
N SER A 595 -11.35 -26.65 -1.55
CA SER A 595 -10.38 -27.71 -1.94
C SER A 595 -8.93 -27.59 -1.45
N GLY A 596 -8.55 -26.53 -0.72
CA GLY A 596 -7.24 -26.50 -0.05
C GLY A 596 -7.15 -27.58 1.03
N SER A 597 -6.22 -28.52 0.91
CA SER A 597 -6.06 -29.67 1.81
C SER A 597 -4.73 -30.37 1.61
N CYS A 598 -4.38 -31.29 2.52
CA CYS A 598 -3.16 -32.10 2.40
C CYS A 598 -3.30 -33.20 1.34
N ASP A 599 -2.60 -33.05 0.21
CA ASP A 599 -2.55 -34.07 -0.83
C ASP A 599 -1.65 -35.24 -0.39
N SER A 600 -2.28 -36.30 0.14
CA SER A 600 -1.60 -37.53 0.53
C SER A 600 -0.91 -38.23 -0.65
N ALA A 601 -1.42 -38.09 -1.88
CA ALA A 601 -0.82 -38.72 -3.05
C ALA A 601 0.48 -38.01 -3.47
N LYS A 602 0.52 -36.67 -3.43
CA LYS A 602 1.77 -35.90 -3.55
C LYS A 602 2.70 -36.16 -2.38
N LEU A 603 2.23 -36.15 -1.14
CA LEU A 603 3.08 -36.46 0.02
C LEU A 603 3.78 -37.83 -0.12
N GLU A 604 3.08 -38.85 -0.61
CA GLU A 604 3.67 -40.17 -0.90
C GLU A 604 4.61 -40.17 -2.13
N VAL A 605 4.59 -39.17 -3.01
CA VAL A 605 5.65 -38.94 -4.01
C VAL A 605 6.87 -38.31 -3.35
N PHE A 606 6.67 -37.29 -2.51
CA PHE A 606 7.75 -36.59 -1.81
C PHE A 606 8.51 -37.52 -0.84
N LYS A 607 7.82 -38.38 -0.09
CA LYS A 607 8.44 -39.44 0.76
C LYS A 607 9.31 -40.46 0.01
N LYS A 608 9.37 -40.43 -1.33
CA LYS A 608 10.30 -41.25 -2.13
C LYS A 608 11.59 -40.49 -2.49
N GLN A 609 11.62 -39.20 -2.20
CA GLN A 609 12.71 -38.27 -2.48
C GLN A 609 13.57 -38.13 -1.23
N LYS A 610 14.84 -37.77 -1.42
CA LYS A 610 15.82 -37.74 -0.35
C LYS A 610 15.79 -36.42 0.43
N TYR A 611 15.81 -35.30 -0.30
CA TYR A 611 15.78 -33.96 0.28
C TYR A 611 14.59 -33.17 -0.27
N ILE A 612 13.94 -32.39 0.59
CA ILE A 612 12.74 -31.63 0.26
C ILE A 612 12.82 -30.24 0.91
N ILE A 613 12.25 -29.22 0.26
CA ILE A 613 12.03 -27.90 0.87
C ILE A 613 10.83 -27.96 1.82
N ASN A 614 11.03 -27.56 3.07
CA ASN A 614 9.97 -27.33 4.04
C ASN A 614 9.60 -25.83 4.05
N ASN A 615 8.37 -25.53 3.63
CA ASN A 615 7.81 -24.19 3.54
C ASN A 615 7.23 -23.68 4.88
N ALA A 616 7.29 -24.48 5.95
CA ALA A 616 6.82 -24.05 7.27
C ALA A 616 7.64 -22.88 7.84
N THR A 617 8.94 -22.80 7.54
CA THR A 617 9.84 -21.74 8.04
C THR A 617 9.77 -20.45 7.21
N LYS A 618 10.02 -19.28 7.84
CA LYS A 618 10.00 -17.95 7.18
C LYS A 618 11.04 -17.80 6.05
N LYS A 619 12.16 -18.51 6.17
CA LYS A 619 13.12 -18.78 5.09
C LYS A 619 12.99 -20.26 4.69
N PRO A 620 13.25 -20.65 3.42
CA PRO A 620 13.25 -22.05 3.02
C PRO A 620 14.16 -22.90 3.92
N SER A 621 13.62 -23.96 4.52
CA SER A 621 14.42 -24.97 5.23
C SER A 621 14.43 -26.27 4.43
N ILE A 622 15.45 -27.11 4.66
CA ILE A 622 15.60 -28.39 3.95
C ILE A 622 15.40 -29.52 4.97
N VAL A 623 14.64 -30.54 4.57
CA VAL A 623 14.32 -31.72 5.39
C VAL A 623 14.68 -33.01 4.64
N GLU A 624 15.01 -34.05 5.41
CA GLU A 624 15.30 -35.41 4.92
C GLU A 624 14.33 -36.41 5.54
N TYR A 625 13.86 -37.38 4.74
CA TYR A 625 12.95 -38.43 5.16
C TYR A 625 13.62 -39.81 5.16
N GLU A 626 13.56 -40.51 6.29
CA GLU A 626 14.02 -41.90 6.39
C GLU A 626 12.86 -42.88 6.19
N SER A 627 12.79 -43.49 5.01
CA SER A 627 11.70 -44.40 4.63
C SER A 627 11.63 -45.72 5.40
N VAL A 628 12.63 -46.05 6.24
CA VAL A 628 12.68 -47.31 7.01
C VAL A 628 11.98 -47.17 8.35
N GLU A 629 12.24 -46.08 9.07
CA GLU A 629 11.60 -45.80 10.36
C GLU A 629 10.43 -44.80 10.24
N GLY A 630 10.26 -44.14 9.08
CA GLY A 630 9.17 -43.20 8.82
C GLY A 630 9.40 -41.81 9.42
N LYS A 631 10.67 -41.42 9.57
CA LYS A 631 11.10 -40.27 10.38
C LYS A 631 11.61 -39.11 9.53
N TRP A 632 11.56 -37.92 10.11
CA TRP A 632 12.01 -36.67 9.50
C TRP A 632 13.12 -36.02 10.32
N ARG A 633 14.02 -35.28 9.66
CA ARG A 633 14.95 -34.34 10.29
C ARG A 633 15.10 -33.08 9.45
N ARG A 634 15.41 -31.95 10.09
CA ARG A 634 15.96 -30.75 9.44
C ARG A 634 17.40 -31.05 9.04
N VAL A 635 17.76 -30.68 7.81
CA VAL A 635 19.12 -30.79 7.30
C VAL A 635 19.87 -29.50 7.64
N ARG A 636 21.01 -29.66 8.33
CA ARG A 636 22.01 -28.61 8.58
C ARG A 636 23.42 -29.02 8.13
N ASP A 637 23.53 -30.15 7.42
CA ASP A 637 24.78 -30.65 6.86
C ASP A 637 25.26 -29.70 5.73
N ASP A 638 26.50 -29.20 5.81
CA ASP A 638 27.05 -28.28 4.81
C ASP A 638 27.10 -28.92 3.41
N GLY A 639 26.47 -28.28 2.43
CA GLY A 639 26.32 -28.84 1.10
C GLY A 639 25.39 -28.04 0.19
N ILE A 640 25.19 -28.55 -1.03
CA ILE A 640 24.42 -27.84 -2.06
C ILE A 640 23.32 -28.77 -2.57
N TYR A 641 22.09 -28.26 -2.55
CA TYR A 641 20.86 -29.02 -2.68
C TYR A 641 20.05 -28.46 -3.84
N PHE A 642 19.60 -29.35 -4.71
CA PHE A 642 19.01 -29.00 -6.02
C PHE A 642 17.59 -29.51 -6.11
N PHE A 643 16.64 -28.63 -6.44
CA PHE A 643 15.21 -28.93 -6.38
C PHE A 643 14.47 -28.60 -7.69
N PHE A 644 13.37 -29.31 -7.93
CA PHE A 644 12.40 -29.00 -8.98
C PHE A 644 11.52 -27.78 -8.60
N GLU A 645 10.69 -27.34 -9.55
CA GLU A 645 9.63 -26.34 -9.32
C GLU A 645 8.72 -26.73 -8.14
N ASP A 646 8.43 -28.02 -7.97
CA ASP A 646 7.59 -28.55 -6.88
C ASP A 646 8.32 -28.65 -5.52
N GLY A 647 9.64 -28.39 -5.45
CA GLY A 647 10.39 -28.33 -4.18
C GLY A 647 10.94 -29.65 -3.62
N TYR A 648 10.93 -30.76 -4.36
CA TYR A 648 11.71 -31.97 -4.02
C TYR A 648 13.03 -32.06 -4.79
N SER A 649 13.99 -32.83 -4.24
CA SER A 649 15.33 -33.01 -4.81
C SER A 649 15.32 -33.61 -6.21
N ILE A 650 16.20 -33.14 -7.09
CA ILE A 650 16.40 -33.74 -8.42
C ILE A 650 16.96 -35.18 -8.36
N ASP A 651 16.79 -35.95 -9.43
CA ASP A 651 17.24 -37.35 -9.51
C ASP A 651 17.92 -37.70 -10.86
N GLU A 652 18.37 -38.94 -11.03
CA GLU A 652 19.01 -39.39 -12.28
C GLU A 652 18.08 -39.35 -13.51
N HIS A 653 16.76 -39.30 -13.34
CA HIS A 653 15.75 -39.48 -14.38
C HIS A 653 15.08 -38.16 -14.83
N ASN A 654 15.06 -37.14 -13.98
CA ASN A 654 14.54 -35.80 -14.26
C ASN A 654 15.50 -34.76 -13.64
N ARG A 655 16.03 -33.85 -14.47
CA ARG A 655 17.15 -32.98 -14.08
C ARG A 655 16.89 -31.49 -14.36
N ARG A 656 15.60 -31.12 -14.38
CA ARG A 656 15.16 -29.72 -14.56
C ARG A 656 15.26 -28.97 -13.23
N ILE A 657 16.38 -28.31 -13.01
CA ILE A 657 16.65 -27.52 -11.81
C ILE A 657 15.81 -26.23 -11.84
N SER A 658 15.08 -25.96 -10.77
CA SER A 658 14.34 -24.70 -10.57
C SER A 658 15.01 -23.83 -9.51
N SER A 659 15.33 -24.42 -8.37
CA SER A 659 15.98 -23.74 -7.23
C SER A 659 17.17 -24.55 -6.71
N VAL A 660 18.16 -23.82 -6.20
CA VAL A 660 19.41 -24.36 -5.66
C VAL A 660 19.76 -23.62 -4.38
N TYR A 661 19.93 -24.38 -3.30
CA TYR A 661 20.26 -23.85 -1.98
C TYR A 661 21.59 -24.41 -1.49
N GLU A 662 22.43 -23.55 -0.93
CA GLU A 662 23.67 -23.91 -0.26
C GLU A 662 23.45 -23.81 1.26
N ILE A 663 23.77 -24.88 2.00
CA ILE A 663 23.83 -24.86 3.46
C ILE A 663 25.26 -24.53 3.87
N VAL A 664 25.42 -23.48 4.67
CA VAL A 664 26.69 -23.05 5.25
C VAL A 664 26.53 -22.87 6.75
N LYS A 665 27.23 -23.67 7.55
CA LYS A 665 27.15 -23.71 9.02
C LYS A 665 25.72 -23.91 9.54
N GLY A 666 24.89 -24.63 8.78
CA GLY A 666 23.48 -24.87 9.09
C GLY A 666 22.49 -23.78 8.64
N GLU A 667 22.96 -22.63 8.14
CA GLU A 667 22.10 -21.62 7.49
C GLU A 667 21.83 -22.00 6.03
N VAL A 668 20.58 -21.84 5.56
CA VAL A 668 20.18 -22.12 4.17
C VAL A 668 20.22 -20.83 3.35
N VAL A 669 21.00 -20.82 2.27
CA VAL A 669 21.18 -19.67 1.37
C VAL A 669 20.70 -20.03 -0.03
N ASP A 670 19.80 -19.23 -0.63
CA ASP A 670 19.42 -19.38 -2.04
C ASP A 670 20.57 -18.91 -2.95
N ILE A 671 21.17 -19.85 -3.69
CA ILE A 671 22.24 -19.57 -4.66
C ILE A 671 21.76 -19.69 -6.12
N THR A 672 20.45 -19.88 -6.36
CA THR A 672 19.85 -20.12 -7.68
C THR A 672 20.31 -19.09 -8.72
N LYS A 673 20.52 -17.83 -8.30
CA LYS A 673 20.95 -16.71 -9.15
C LYS A 673 22.21 -15.97 -8.64
N ASP A 674 22.96 -16.53 -7.69
CA ASP A 674 24.18 -15.88 -7.16
C ASP A 674 25.26 -15.77 -8.26
N GLU A 675 26.06 -14.72 -8.26
CA GLU A 675 27.14 -14.51 -9.24
C GLU A 675 28.25 -15.58 -9.12
N ASN A 676 28.51 -16.06 -7.90
CA ASN A 676 29.46 -17.14 -7.60
C ASN A 676 28.90 -18.54 -7.91
N ARG A 677 27.67 -18.64 -8.44
CA ARG A 677 27.10 -19.94 -8.84
C ARG A 677 27.84 -20.60 -10.00
N ILE A 678 28.70 -19.88 -10.73
CA ILE A 678 29.32 -20.39 -11.95
C ILE A 678 30.38 -21.45 -11.59
N GLY A 679 30.16 -22.69 -12.00
CA GLY A 679 31.03 -23.80 -11.63
C GLY A 679 30.37 -25.17 -11.71
N TYR A 680 30.89 -26.08 -10.89
CA TYR A 680 30.62 -27.51 -10.91
C TYR A 680 30.17 -28.02 -9.55
N TYR A 681 29.17 -28.89 -9.54
CA TYR A 681 28.45 -29.27 -8.35
C TYR A 681 28.17 -30.77 -8.33
N GLN A 682 28.37 -31.40 -7.17
CA GLN A 682 28.06 -32.80 -6.94
C GLN A 682 26.87 -32.92 -5.99
N PHE A 683 25.82 -33.63 -6.41
CA PHE A 683 24.61 -33.84 -5.60
C PHE A 683 24.06 -35.26 -5.81
N ASP A 684 24.01 -36.05 -4.76
CA ASP A 684 23.56 -37.46 -4.75
C ASP A 684 24.11 -38.36 -5.88
N GLY A 685 25.35 -38.10 -6.32
CA GLY A 685 26.00 -38.82 -7.43
C GLY A 685 25.75 -38.24 -8.82
N LEU A 686 24.84 -37.27 -8.94
CA LEU A 686 24.73 -36.38 -10.09
C LEU A 686 25.89 -35.39 -10.12
N MET A 687 26.18 -34.93 -11.33
CA MET A 687 27.12 -33.85 -11.59
C MET A 687 26.39 -32.77 -12.39
N ILE A 688 26.45 -31.55 -11.89
CA ILE A 688 25.68 -30.40 -12.36
C ILE A 688 26.68 -29.29 -12.71
N GLU A 689 26.46 -28.63 -13.84
CA GLU A 689 27.17 -27.42 -14.23
C GLU A 689 26.28 -26.20 -14.03
N SER A 690 26.90 -25.05 -13.77
CA SER A 690 26.22 -23.76 -13.82
C SER A 690 27.06 -22.75 -14.60
N ASN A 691 26.45 -22.09 -15.58
CA ASN A 691 27.13 -21.12 -16.44
C ASN A 691 26.27 -19.88 -16.77
N GLU A 692 26.88 -18.94 -17.50
CA GLU A 692 26.29 -17.64 -17.84
C GLU A 692 25.21 -17.71 -18.94
N VAL A 693 25.15 -18.82 -19.70
CA VAL A 693 24.33 -18.92 -20.92
C VAL A 693 23.06 -19.75 -20.70
N GLU A 694 23.22 -20.97 -20.19
CA GLU A 694 22.12 -21.93 -20.01
C GLU A 694 21.61 -21.97 -18.56
N GLY A 695 22.36 -21.38 -17.62
CA GLY A 695 22.03 -21.40 -16.20
C GLY A 695 22.51 -22.68 -15.56
N TRP A 696 21.61 -23.44 -14.91
CA TRP A 696 21.91 -24.72 -14.28
C TRP A 696 21.59 -25.88 -15.24
N GLU A 697 22.57 -26.75 -15.50
CA GLU A 697 22.42 -27.86 -16.45
C GLU A 697 23.22 -29.13 -16.06
N ASP A 698 23.08 -30.19 -16.85
CA ASP A 698 23.80 -31.45 -16.68
C ASP A 698 25.28 -31.30 -17.08
N ALA A 699 26.21 -31.58 -16.16
CA ALA A 699 27.63 -31.58 -16.52
C ALA A 699 27.97 -32.75 -17.46
N VAL A 700 28.60 -32.46 -18.59
CA VAL A 700 28.96 -33.47 -19.58
C VAL A 700 30.22 -34.24 -19.14
N LYS A 701 30.08 -35.56 -18.98
CA LYS A 701 31.19 -36.45 -18.60
C LYS A 701 31.98 -36.93 -19.83
N LEU A 702 33.27 -36.57 -19.93
CA LEU A 702 34.12 -36.99 -21.06
C LEU A 702 35.14 -38.12 -20.78
N VAL A 703 35.54 -38.37 -19.53
CA VAL A 703 36.69 -39.26 -19.24
C VAL A 703 36.37 -40.29 -18.15
N ASP A 704 36.35 -41.57 -18.52
CA ASP A 704 36.16 -42.71 -17.59
C ASP A 704 37.46 -43.17 -16.88
N SER A 705 38.60 -42.51 -17.13
CA SER A 705 39.93 -43.12 -16.93
C SER A 705 40.83 -42.46 -15.87
N VAL A 706 40.31 -42.16 -14.68
CA VAL A 706 41.13 -41.76 -13.51
C VAL A 706 40.88 -42.67 -12.29
N GLU A 707 41.19 -43.96 -12.45
CA GLU A 707 41.41 -44.85 -11.30
C GLU A 707 42.75 -44.51 -10.63
N VAL A 708 42.69 -43.77 -9.51
CA VAL A 708 43.82 -43.70 -8.58
C VAL A 708 43.87 -45.02 -7.80
N LYS A 709 44.86 -45.86 -8.09
CA LYS A 709 45.10 -47.13 -7.40
C LYS A 709 45.65 -46.93 -5.98
N ASP A 710 44.75 -46.56 -5.06
CA ASP A 710 44.68 -47.01 -3.66
C ASP A 710 43.60 -46.20 -2.92
N LYS A 711 42.34 -46.66 -2.95
CA LYS A 711 41.20 -46.18 -2.15
C LYS A 711 40.82 -44.68 -2.19
N ARG A 712 41.41 -43.85 -3.06
CA ARG A 712 41.16 -42.39 -3.11
C ARG A 712 40.89 -41.91 -4.55
N MET A 713 39.64 -41.97 -5.03
CA MET A 713 39.32 -41.59 -6.41
C MET A 713 39.01 -40.09 -6.54
N CYS A 714 39.61 -39.43 -7.55
CA CYS A 714 39.16 -38.13 -8.05
C CYS A 714 38.15 -38.32 -9.19
N GLN A 715 37.28 -37.33 -9.40
CA GLN A 715 36.40 -37.24 -10.57
C GLN A 715 36.62 -35.90 -11.32
N SER A 716 36.27 -35.85 -12.61
CA SER A 716 36.62 -34.75 -13.55
C SER A 716 35.61 -34.58 -14.69
N TYR A 717 35.30 -33.33 -15.04
CA TYR A 717 34.29 -32.90 -16.02
C TYR A 717 34.80 -31.68 -16.84
N GLU A 718 34.16 -31.32 -17.96
CA GLU A 718 34.73 -30.44 -19.01
C GLU A 718 34.27 -28.98 -18.97
N LEU A 719 35.18 -28.08 -18.60
CA LEU A 719 35.15 -26.68 -19.05
C LEU A 719 35.78 -26.57 -20.45
N ASN A 720 35.38 -25.56 -21.23
CA ASN A 720 35.86 -25.29 -22.60
C ASN A 720 37.34 -24.82 -22.71
N GLU A 721 38.28 -25.36 -21.92
CA GLU A 721 39.73 -25.09 -21.98
C GLU A 721 40.53 -26.21 -21.23
N GLU A 722 41.69 -26.64 -21.75
CA GLU A 722 42.57 -27.62 -21.06
C GLU A 722 43.35 -26.93 -19.91
N ILE A 723 43.73 -27.59 -18.77
CA ILE A 723 44.52 -27.00 -17.63
C ILE A 723 45.67 -27.87 -16.96
N ASN A 724 46.98 -27.80 -17.33
CA ASN A 724 48.27 -28.16 -16.61
C ASN A 724 48.52 -29.43 -15.72
N SER A 725 48.93 -30.61 -16.22
CA SER A 725 49.27 -31.78 -15.34
C SER A 725 50.62 -31.78 -14.58
N GLU A 726 51.70 -31.18 -15.09
CA GLU A 726 52.99 -31.12 -14.37
C GLU A 726 52.95 -30.11 -13.19
N LYS A 727 52.00 -29.17 -13.25
CA LYS A 727 51.90 -28.00 -12.37
C LYS A 727 51.16 -28.23 -11.05
N PHE A 728 50.60 -29.42 -10.80
CA PHE A 728 49.76 -29.71 -9.62
C PHE A 728 50.29 -30.89 -8.78
N CYS A 729 49.93 -30.95 -7.51
CA CYS A 729 50.23 -32.07 -6.61
C CYS A 729 48.99 -32.46 -5.79
N TYR A 730 48.76 -33.76 -5.65
CA TYR A 730 47.78 -34.29 -4.70
C TYR A 730 48.26 -34.04 -3.27
N ASP A 731 47.49 -33.26 -2.52
CA ASP A 731 47.66 -33.08 -1.08
C ASP A 731 46.94 -34.22 -0.34
N SER A 732 47.70 -35.03 0.39
CA SER A 732 47.16 -36.21 1.08
C SER A 732 46.44 -35.91 2.39
N GLU A 733 46.56 -34.68 2.92
CA GLU A 733 45.95 -34.18 4.15
C GLU A 733 44.61 -33.46 3.84
N LEU A 734 44.57 -32.67 2.76
CA LEU A 734 43.34 -32.00 2.27
C LEU A 734 42.52 -32.87 1.31
N GLY A 735 43.13 -33.89 0.69
CA GLY A 735 42.44 -34.81 -0.22
C GLY A 735 42.21 -34.29 -1.65
N ILE A 736 42.79 -33.14 -2.01
CA ILE A 736 42.63 -32.43 -3.30
C ILE A 736 43.93 -32.33 -4.09
N CYS A 737 43.84 -32.02 -5.39
CA CYS A 737 45.00 -31.60 -6.18
C CYS A 737 45.18 -30.08 -6.15
N ILE A 738 46.23 -29.61 -5.48
CA ILE A 738 46.58 -28.19 -5.37
C ILE A 738 47.64 -27.77 -6.40
N PRO A 739 47.67 -26.50 -6.85
CA PRO A 739 48.77 -25.98 -7.67
C PRO A 739 50.11 -26.04 -6.91
N LYS A 740 51.19 -26.44 -7.57
CA LYS A 740 52.56 -26.45 -7.00
C LYS A 740 53.16 -25.04 -6.85
N THR A 741 52.75 -24.10 -7.70
CA THR A 741 53.22 -22.71 -7.76
C THR A 741 52.16 -21.82 -8.43
N VAL A 742 52.16 -20.51 -8.12
CA VAL A 742 51.34 -19.50 -8.81
C VAL A 742 51.54 -19.60 -10.33
N LEU A 743 50.44 -19.70 -11.07
CA LEU A 743 50.44 -19.87 -12.52
C LEU A 743 50.47 -18.51 -13.22
N THR A 744 51.44 -18.30 -14.11
CA THR A 744 51.44 -17.15 -15.04
C THR A 744 50.70 -17.51 -16.33
N ASN A 745 49.97 -16.54 -16.91
CA ASN A 745 48.93 -16.70 -17.93
C ASN A 745 49.29 -17.44 -19.25
N ASP A 746 50.56 -17.77 -19.52
CA ASP A 746 51.02 -18.12 -20.88
C ASP A 746 51.22 -19.64 -21.15
N SER A 747 50.77 -20.58 -20.29
CA SER A 747 50.90 -22.04 -20.59
C SER A 747 50.20 -23.00 -19.61
N VAL A 748 48.95 -23.44 -19.81
CA VAL A 748 48.33 -24.38 -18.87
C VAL A 748 47.33 -25.33 -19.57
N ASP A 749 47.68 -26.59 -19.92
CA ASP A 749 46.78 -27.61 -20.57
C ASP A 749 46.75 -29.07 -19.93
N GLN A 750 45.56 -29.56 -19.47
CA GLN A 750 45.07 -30.82 -18.77
C GLN A 750 45.21 -31.13 -17.22
N ILE A 751 44.10 -31.19 -16.42
CA ILE A 751 43.97 -31.73 -15.01
C ILE A 751 42.65 -32.49 -14.80
N ASN A 752 42.65 -33.53 -13.93
CA ASN A 752 41.46 -34.33 -13.55
C ASN A 752 41.27 -34.60 -12.02
N CYS A 753 41.11 -33.57 -11.19
CA CYS A 753 40.70 -33.73 -9.77
C CYS A 753 39.99 -32.45 -9.28
N ILE A 754 38.66 -32.50 -9.07
CA ILE A 754 37.84 -31.30 -8.84
C ILE A 754 37.39 -31.10 -7.39
N PHE A 755 37.10 -32.15 -6.61
CA PHE A 755 36.46 -32.06 -5.28
C PHE A 755 37.33 -32.53 -4.12
N SER A 756 37.10 -32.01 -2.91
CA SER A 756 37.76 -32.46 -1.66
C SER A 756 37.11 -33.70 -1.04
N TYR A 757 37.83 -34.34 -0.12
CA TYR A 757 37.29 -35.49 0.62
C TYR A 757 36.41 -35.07 1.81
N ASP A 758 36.65 -33.89 2.37
CA ASP A 758 35.79 -33.30 3.39
C ASP A 758 34.94 -32.15 2.83
N HIS A 759 33.83 -31.86 3.49
CA HIS A 759 32.85 -30.86 3.07
C HIS A 759 33.32 -29.40 3.31
N ARG A 760 34.57 -29.18 3.73
CA ARG A 760 35.08 -27.84 4.01
C ARG A 760 35.37 -27.10 2.72
N GLU A 761 35.16 -25.79 2.75
CA GLU A 761 35.42 -24.90 1.62
C GLU A 761 36.87 -24.37 1.66
N TYR A 762 37.57 -24.53 0.53
CA TYR A 762 38.93 -24.07 0.32
C TYR A 762 39.00 -23.10 -0.86
N LEU A 763 39.75 -22.00 -0.69
CA LEU A 763 39.87 -20.91 -1.65
C LEU A 763 41.29 -20.87 -2.25
N PHE A 764 41.39 -21.09 -3.56
CA PHE A 764 42.65 -21.13 -4.30
C PHE A 764 42.70 -20.14 -5.47
N LEU A 765 43.73 -19.29 -5.50
CA LEU A 765 44.00 -18.42 -6.65
C LEU A 765 44.74 -19.22 -7.74
N ILE A 766 44.12 -19.35 -8.92
CA ILE A 766 44.66 -20.05 -10.08
C ILE A 766 44.72 -19.07 -11.26
N GLY A 767 45.93 -18.61 -11.60
CA GLY A 767 46.11 -17.51 -12.52
C GLY A 767 45.54 -16.20 -11.92
N GLU A 768 44.60 -15.60 -12.62
CA GLU A 768 43.83 -14.43 -12.16
C GLU A 768 42.43 -14.80 -11.65
N LYS A 769 42.10 -16.07 -11.42
CA LYS A 769 40.75 -16.47 -10.93
C LYS A 769 40.83 -17.11 -9.55
N LEU A 770 39.94 -16.72 -8.65
CA LEU A 770 39.81 -17.35 -7.32
C LEU A 770 38.73 -18.42 -7.39
N TYR A 771 39.07 -19.65 -6.98
CA TYR A 771 38.16 -20.77 -6.96
C TYR A 771 37.86 -21.20 -5.53
N SER A 772 36.58 -21.36 -5.20
CA SER A 772 36.11 -22.12 -4.03
C SER A 772 36.02 -23.60 -4.41
N ILE A 773 36.51 -24.48 -3.55
CA ILE A 773 36.57 -25.93 -3.74
C ILE A 773 36.15 -26.61 -2.44
N SER A 774 35.15 -27.49 -2.50
CA SER A 774 34.69 -28.33 -1.40
C SER A 774 34.45 -29.77 -1.89
N GLY A 775 33.90 -30.64 -1.03
CA GLY A 775 33.50 -31.99 -1.43
C GLY A 775 32.28 -32.02 -2.35
N ASN A 776 31.51 -30.92 -2.38
CA ASN A 776 30.24 -30.81 -3.10
C ASN A 776 30.29 -29.76 -4.23
N ALA A 777 31.31 -28.89 -4.28
CA ALA A 777 31.36 -27.76 -5.21
C ALA A 777 32.77 -27.41 -5.69
N PHE A 778 32.86 -26.89 -6.91
CA PHE A 778 34.01 -26.17 -7.47
C PHE A 778 33.47 -24.91 -8.16
N LYS A 779 33.57 -23.78 -7.48
CA LYS A 779 32.90 -22.50 -7.80
C LYS A 779 33.94 -21.47 -8.23
N ASN A 780 33.74 -20.78 -9.35
CA ASN A 780 34.55 -19.63 -9.73
C ASN A 780 34.01 -18.38 -9.02
N ILE A 781 34.82 -17.74 -8.19
CA ILE A 781 34.44 -16.51 -7.49
C ILE A 781 34.40 -15.38 -8.51
N LYS A 782 33.18 -14.86 -8.73
CA LYS A 782 32.84 -13.83 -9.70
C LYS A 782 32.37 -12.54 -9.04
N LYS A 783 31.74 -12.65 -7.86
CA LYS A 783 31.27 -11.54 -7.03
C LYS A 783 32.44 -10.63 -6.65
N ASN A 784 32.19 -9.33 -6.75
CA ASN A 784 33.21 -8.31 -6.56
C ASN A 784 33.56 -8.11 -5.08
N GLY A 785 34.83 -7.86 -4.78
CA GLY A 785 35.32 -7.44 -3.47
C GLY A 785 36.45 -8.27 -2.86
N LEU A 786 36.62 -8.15 -1.54
CA LEU A 786 37.78 -8.66 -0.82
C LEU A 786 37.54 -10.03 -0.16
N TYR A 787 38.41 -10.99 -0.48
CA TYR A 787 38.37 -12.37 0.00
C TYR A 787 39.60 -12.68 0.85
N VAL A 788 39.42 -12.95 2.14
CA VAL A 788 40.54 -13.20 3.09
C VAL A 788 40.62 -14.67 3.46
N VAL A 789 41.77 -15.27 3.15
CA VAL A 789 42.00 -16.72 3.12
C VAL A 789 43.20 -17.08 4.00
N GLY A 790 43.00 -17.99 4.95
CA GLY A 790 44.03 -18.46 5.87
C GLY A 790 45.13 -19.28 5.17
N LYS A 791 46.23 -19.56 5.89
CA LYS A 791 47.34 -20.41 5.38
C LYS A 791 46.96 -21.86 5.11
N ASN A 792 45.84 -22.30 5.68
CA ASN A 792 45.17 -23.58 5.43
C ASN A 792 44.31 -23.55 4.15
N SER A 793 44.32 -22.44 3.41
CA SER A 793 43.48 -22.18 2.24
C SER A 793 41.98 -22.14 2.54
N MET A 794 41.54 -22.06 3.80
CA MET A 794 40.12 -21.89 4.15
C MET A 794 39.79 -20.41 4.42
N LEU A 795 38.52 -20.08 4.57
CA LEU A 795 38.05 -18.78 5.08
C LEU A 795 38.83 -18.37 6.34
N TYR A 796 39.31 -17.12 6.40
CA TYR A 796 39.99 -16.64 7.61
C TYR A 796 38.99 -16.19 8.68
N GLU A 797 38.90 -16.94 9.77
CA GLU A 797 38.02 -16.66 10.92
C GLU A 797 38.78 -16.65 12.26
N GLY A 798 40.08 -16.35 12.21
CA GLY A 798 40.94 -16.38 13.39
C GLY A 798 40.66 -15.22 14.35
N SER A 799 40.23 -15.50 15.59
CA SER A 799 40.14 -14.49 16.66
C SER A 799 41.51 -14.00 17.15
N LEU A 800 42.56 -14.81 17.00
CA LEU A 800 43.94 -14.42 17.25
C LEU A 800 44.58 -13.80 16.00
N GLU A 801 45.32 -12.70 16.18
CA GLU A 801 45.95 -11.96 15.08
C GLU A 801 47.02 -12.81 14.36
N ASN A 802 46.84 -13.10 13.07
CA ASN A 802 47.72 -13.98 12.29
C ASN A 802 47.79 -13.61 10.81
N LYS A 803 48.75 -14.17 10.06
CA LYS A 803 48.93 -13.88 8.63
C LYS A 803 48.00 -14.72 7.78
N ALA A 804 47.23 -14.04 6.93
CA ALA A 804 46.35 -14.59 5.90
C ALA A 804 46.63 -13.87 4.57
N ASN A 805 46.22 -14.48 3.46
CA ASN A 805 46.28 -13.87 2.13
C ASN A 805 44.95 -13.17 1.86
N ALA A 806 44.98 -11.97 1.26
CA ALA A 806 43.77 -11.29 0.81
C ALA A 806 43.79 -11.15 -0.71
N TYR A 807 42.67 -11.49 -1.35
CA TYR A 807 42.49 -11.40 -2.78
C TYR A 807 41.39 -10.38 -3.09
N HIS A 808 41.69 -9.41 -3.94
CA HIS A 808 40.71 -8.44 -4.44
C HIS A 808 40.20 -8.91 -5.79
N CYS A 809 38.90 -9.16 -5.89
CA CYS A 809 38.22 -9.68 -7.08
C CYS A 809 37.37 -8.60 -7.75
N GLU A 810 37.55 -8.41 -9.06
CA GLU A 810 36.72 -7.58 -9.93
C GLU A 810 36.36 -8.35 -11.21
N ASP A 811 35.06 -8.53 -11.46
CA ASP A 811 34.45 -9.23 -12.59
C ASP A 811 35.00 -10.67 -12.79
N GLY A 812 35.32 -11.34 -11.68
CA GLY A 812 35.97 -12.66 -11.62
C GLY A 812 37.48 -12.65 -11.86
N HIS A 813 38.12 -11.49 -11.97
CA HIS A 813 39.58 -11.35 -11.95
C HIS A 813 40.07 -10.96 -10.54
N CYS A 814 40.77 -11.87 -9.89
CA CYS A 814 41.25 -11.77 -8.53
C CYS A 814 42.78 -11.58 -8.47
N GLN A 815 43.25 -10.67 -7.62
CA GLN A 815 44.68 -10.39 -7.43
C GLN A 815 45.06 -10.36 -5.96
N LEU A 816 46.25 -10.87 -5.61
CA LEU A 816 46.77 -10.84 -4.24
C LEU A 816 47.07 -9.39 -3.81
N VAL A 817 46.37 -8.91 -2.78
CA VAL A 817 46.58 -7.59 -2.20
C VAL A 817 47.73 -7.67 -1.21
N ASN A 818 48.81 -6.94 -1.49
CA ASN A 818 50.02 -6.94 -0.67
C ASN A 818 50.06 -5.81 0.36
N ASP A 819 49.27 -4.75 0.14
CA ASP A 819 49.17 -3.56 0.98
C ASP A 819 47.69 -3.12 1.08
N LEU A 820 47.19 -3.02 2.31
CA LEU A 820 45.86 -2.50 2.66
C LEU A 820 46.05 -1.48 3.79
N ALA A 821 45.08 -0.58 3.96
CA ALA A 821 45.04 0.30 5.14
C ALA A 821 44.64 -0.51 6.38
N THR A 822 45.13 -0.12 7.55
CA THR A 822 44.61 -0.61 8.84
C THR A 822 43.12 -0.26 8.93
N GLY A 823 42.29 -1.20 9.39
CA GLY A 823 40.83 -1.00 9.48
C GLY A 823 40.04 -2.30 9.32
N TYR A 824 38.72 -2.18 9.16
CA TYR A 824 37.81 -3.32 9.07
C TYR A 824 37.32 -3.57 7.63
N TYR A 825 37.15 -4.85 7.31
CA TYR A 825 36.77 -5.35 6.00
C TYR A 825 35.75 -6.49 6.17
N LEU A 826 34.71 -6.49 5.33
CA LEU A 826 33.77 -7.60 5.21
C LEU A 826 34.41 -8.68 4.32
N ASN A 827 34.45 -9.93 4.80
CA ASN A 827 34.97 -11.03 3.98
C ASN A 827 33.90 -11.48 2.99
N MET A 828 34.08 -11.17 1.70
CA MET A 828 33.05 -11.35 0.67
C MET A 828 32.73 -12.81 0.33
N ALA A 829 33.48 -13.75 0.91
CA ALA A 829 33.20 -15.19 0.88
C ALA A 829 31.91 -15.59 1.62
N ASN A 830 31.55 -14.91 2.72
CA ASN A 830 30.32 -15.18 3.47
C ASN A 830 29.43 -13.95 3.72
N ALA A 831 29.60 -12.87 2.94
CA ALA A 831 28.75 -11.68 3.03
C ALA A 831 27.23 -11.91 2.79
N SER A 832 26.83 -13.12 2.36
CA SER A 832 25.43 -13.50 2.14
C SER A 832 24.78 -14.28 3.32
N THR A 833 25.54 -14.66 4.36
CA THR A 833 24.99 -15.33 5.57
C THR A 833 24.42 -14.30 6.56
N GLU A 834 23.62 -14.74 7.54
CA GLU A 834 23.10 -13.85 8.59
C GLU A 834 24.23 -13.32 9.48
N SER A 835 25.21 -14.17 9.82
CA SER A 835 26.40 -13.84 10.61
C SER A 835 27.70 -13.88 9.78
N PRO A 836 27.98 -12.87 8.93
CA PRO A 836 29.17 -12.84 8.08
C PRO A 836 30.47 -12.52 8.85
N THR A 837 31.62 -12.89 8.30
CA THR A 837 32.91 -12.65 8.96
C THR A 837 33.42 -11.23 8.66
N ILE A 838 33.32 -10.34 9.64
CA ILE A 838 33.97 -9.02 9.62
C ILE A 838 35.38 -9.16 10.21
N LEU A 839 36.39 -8.70 9.47
CA LEU A 839 37.80 -8.85 9.81
C LEU A 839 38.49 -7.50 10.00
N TYR A 840 39.27 -7.41 11.06
CA TYR A 840 40.24 -6.35 11.29
C TYR A 840 41.58 -6.69 10.63
N TYR A 841 42.13 -5.77 9.84
CA TYR A 841 43.49 -5.83 9.32
C TYR A 841 44.40 -4.81 10.01
N ASN A 842 45.58 -5.26 10.40
CA ASN A 842 46.64 -4.42 10.93
C ASN A 842 47.74 -4.23 9.87
N GLY A 843 47.86 -3.00 9.36
CA GLY A 843 48.81 -2.65 8.30
C GLY A 843 50.29 -2.75 8.69
N ASP A 844 50.62 -2.53 9.97
CA ASP A 844 52.01 -2.55 10.47
C ASP A 844 52.57 -3.97 10.57
N SER A 845 51.78 -4.89 11.14
CA SER A 845 52.13 -6.31 11.31
C SER A 845 51.82 -7.17 10.08
N LYS A 846 50.92 -6.68 9.20
CA LYS A 846 50.31 -7.39 8.08
C LYS A 846 49.60 -8.67 8.53
N THR A 847 48.74 -8.53 9.54
CA THR A 847 47.98 -9.61 10.16
C THR A 847 46.49 -9.28 10.31
N TRP A 848 45.68 -10.32 10.43
CA TRP A 848 44.21 -10.29 10.44
C TRP A 848 43.67 -10.88 11.73
N ARG A 849 42.54 -10.37 12.22
CA ARG A 849 41.73 -11.00 13.28
C ARG A 849 40.24 -10.74 13.03
N VAL A 850 39.34 -11.55 13.58
CA VAL A 850 37.90 -11.24 13.60
C VAL A 850 37.67 -9.94 14.39
N ALA A 851 36.66 -9.15 13.99
CA ALA A 851 36.25 -7.96 14.71
C ALA A 851 35.74 -8.31 16.12
N THR A 852 36.14 -7.51 17.12
CA THR A 852 35.80 -7.74 18.54
C THR A 852 35.39 -6.45 19.25
N VAL A 853 34.97 -5.44 18.50
CA VAL A 853 34.65 -4.12 19.03
C VAL A 853 33.23 -3.81 18.61
N ASP A 854 32.41 -3.42 19.57
CA ASP A 854 30.99 -3.23 19.35
C ASP A 854 30.73 -1.90 18.61
N GLY A 855 29.59 -1.84 17.89
CA GLY A 855 29.15 -0.68 17.12
C GLY A 855 28.61 -1.02 15.73
N ASN A 856 28.27 0.02 14.97
CA ASN A 856 27.73 -0.08 13.61
C ASN A 856 28.84 -0.13 12.56
N TYR A 857 28.77 -1.07 11.62
CA TYR A 857 29.77 -1.32 10.59
C TYR A 857 29.13 -1.25 9.19
N PHE A 858 29.59 -0.30 8.38
CA PHE A 858 29.06 -0.07 7.04
C PHE A 858 30.11 -0.37 5.97
N PHE A 859 29.72 -1.11 4.94
CA PHE A 859 30.59 -1.52 3.84
C PHE A 859 29.97 -1.21 2.47
N ASN A 860 30.83 -0.87 1.51
CA ASN A 860 30.45 -0.72 0.10
C ASN A 860 30.37 -2.10 -0.59
N SER A 861 29.99 -2.12 -1.88
CA SER A 861 29.81 -3.37 -2.67
C SER A 861 31.03 -4.28 -2.73
N LYS A 862 32.23 -3.78 -2.39
CA LYS A 862 33.50 -4.52 -2.43
C LYS A 862 33.93 -5.07 -1.06
N GLY A 863 33.14 -4.86 -0.01
CA GLY A 863 33.47 -5.23 1.36
C GLY A 863 34.47 -4.30 2.07
N TYR A 864 34.75 -3.14 1.49
CA TYR A 864 35.57 -2.10 2.12
C TYR A 864 34.69 -1.18 2.97
N ALA A 865 35.25 -0.64 4.05
CA ALA A 865 34.63 0.44 4.82
C ALA A 865 34.16 1.58 3.91
N VAL A 866 32.91 2.02 4.05
CA VAL A 866 32.36 3.14 3.25
C VAL A 866 33.10 4.44 3.56
N LYS A 867 33.34 5.23 2.50
CA LYS A 867 33.98 6.55 2.57
C LYS A 867 33.00 7.68 2.25
N ASP A 868 33.45 8.93 2.36
CA ASP A 868 32.61 10.08 2.00
C ASP A 868 31.97 9.93 0.62
N SER A 869 30.66 10.20 0.56
CA SER A 869 29.82 10.12 -0.63
C SER A 869 29.64 8.71 -1.24
N GLU A 870 30.16 7.64 -0.62
CA GLU A 870 29.93 6.25 -1.05
C GLU A 870 28.54 5.73 -0.62
N GLU A 871 28.05 4.71 -1.32
CA GLU A 871 26.79 4.03 -1.00
C GLU A 871 27.04 2.83 -0.07
N VAL A 872 26.19 2.70 0.95
CA VAL A 872 26.15 1.53 1.83
C VAL A 872 25.47 0.39 1.09
N MET A 873 26.16 -0.75 1.00
CA MET A 873 25.64 -1.98 0.41
C MET A 873 25.45 -3.08 1.45
N PHE A 874 26.21 -3.01 2.56
CA PHE A 874 26.07 -3.90 3.70
C PHE A 874 26.17 -3.09 4.99
N ALA A 875 25.30 -3.38 5.95
CA ALA A 875 25.23 -2.71 7.25
C ALA A 875 25.04 -3.76 8.35
N TYR A 876 25.92 -3.77 9.34
CA TYR A 876 25.87 -4.72 10.45
C TYR A 876 26.09 -4.01 11.79
N VAL A 877 25.43 -4.49 12.84
CA VAL A 877 25.78 -4.15 14.23
C VAL A 877 26.59 -5.30 14.79
N ILE A 878 27.70 -4.98 15.45
CA ILE A 878 28.50 -5.95 16.21
C ILE A 878 28.26 -5.69 17.70
N GLU A 879 27.98 -6.77 18.44
CA GLU A 879 27.71 -6.73 19.88
C GLU A 879 28.42 -7.87 20.63
N GLU A 880 28.41 -7.80 21.97
CA GLU A 880 29.03 -8.75 22.88
C GLU A 880 30.55 -8.98 22.67
N ASN A 881 31.28 -7.97 22.22
CA ASN A 881 32.69 -8.03 21.80
C ASN A 881 32.92 -8.93 20.57
N GLY A 882 32.01 -8.89 19.58
CA GLY A 882 32.14 -9.67 18.34
C GLY A 882 31.55 -11.08 18.39
N LYS A 883 30.62 -11.37 19.32
CA LYS A 883 29.90 -12.66 19.34
C LYS A 883 28.58 -12.62 18.60
N VAL A 884 27.92 -11.47 18.59
CA VAL A 884 26.66 -11.24 17.89
C VAL A 884 26.94 -10.28 16.74
N ILE A 885 26.47 -10.65 15.55
CA ILE A 885 26.56 -9.82 14.34
C ILE A 885 25.16 -9.81 13.73
N THR A 886 24.51 -8.66 13.77
CA THR A 886 23.12 -8.49 13.31
C THR A 886 23.12 -7.69 12.01
N ASN A 887 22.51 -8.23 10.95
CA ASN A 887 22.30 -7.47 9.71
C ASN A 887 21.22 -6.41 9.92
N VAL A 888 21.54 -5.16 9.59
CA VAL A 888 20.68 -3.98 9.75
C VAL A 888 20.52 -3.19 8.44
N ILE A 889 20.66 -3.87 7.30
CA ILE A 889 20.42 -3.25 5.99
C ILE A 889 18.98 -2.73 5.86
N ASP A 890 18.03 -3.47 6.46
CA ASP A 890 16.62 -3.14 6.62
C ASP A 890 16.26 -3.21 8.12
N GLY A 891 15.26 -2.43 8.58
CA GLY A 891 14.68 -2.59 9.92
C GLY A 891 15.30 -1.77 11.06
N VAL A 892 16.06 -0.70 10.77
CA VAL A 892 16.51 0.27 11.80
C VAL A 892 15.63 1.51 11.87
N GLU A 893 15.68 2.18 13.03
CA GLU A 893 15.07 3.49 13.23
C GLU A 893 15.69 4.59 12.34
N ASN A 894 14.95 5.68 12.12
CA ASN A 894 15.48 6.84 11.40
C ASN A 894 16.49 7.59 12.29
N GLY A 895 17.74 7.72 11.82
CA GLY A 895 18.82 8.21 12.66
C GLY A 895 20.14 8.44 11.94
N ILE A 896 21.15 8.86 12.68
CA ILE A 896 22.54 9.07 12.25
C ILE A 896 23.41 8.13 13.08
N TYR A 897 24.18 7.30 12.39
CA TYR A 897 24.99 6.22 12.94
C TYR A 897 26.46 6.44 12.61
N ILE A 898 27.35 6.19 13.58
CA ILE A 898 28.80 6.25 13.36
C ILE A 898 29.30 4.98 12.68
N ASN A 899 30.12 5.12 11.64
CA ASN A 899 30.73 3.98 10.97
C ASN A 899 32.00 3.52 11.68
N SER A 900 31.90 2.42 12.43
CA SER A 900 33.01 1.77 13.14
C SER A 900 33.97 0.99 12.22
N SER A 901 33.67 0.86 10.92
CA SER A 901 34.54 0.13 9.98
C SER A 901 35.75 0.94 9.50
N ALA A 902 35.67 2.28 9.56
CA ALA A 902 36.76 3.20 9.24
C ALA A 902 37.49 3.65 10.51
N GLU A 903 38.82 3.46 10.59
CA GLU A 903 39.64 3.90 11.73
C GLU A 903 40.38 5.22 11.49
N ASP A 904 40.52 5.65 10.24
CA ASP A 904 41.33 6.80 9.83
C ASP A 904 40.52 8.08 9.56
N VAL A 905 39.19 7.97 9.44
CA VAL A 905 38.25 9.07 9.15
C VAL A 905 36.93 8.89 9.90
N ASN A 906 36.37 10.00 10.41
CA ASN A 906 35.07 10.01 11.09
C ASN A 906 33.94 10.02 10.04
N ILE A 907 33.43 8.83 9.72
CA ILE A 907 32.32 8.65 8.78
C ILE A 907 31.02 8.41 9.54
N ILE A 908 29.94 9.07 9.13
CA ILE A 908 28.57 8.78 9.55
C ILE A 908 27.72 8.29 8.38
N VAL A 909 26.68 7.54 8.69
CA VAL A 909 25.62 7.16 7.75
C VAL A 909 24.27 7.53 8.35
N GLU A 910 23.41 8.16 7.56
CA GLU A 910 22.04 8.46 7.95
C GLU A 910 21.08 7.38 7.42
N TYR A 911 20.08 6.98 8.20
CA TYR A 911 18.95 6.17 7.75
C TYR A 911 17.69 7.05 7.66
N LYS A 912 17.06 7.06 6.48
CA LYS A 912 15.81 7.77 6.15
C LYS A 912 14.88 6.83 5.38
N ASN A 913 14.32 5.84 6.07
CA ASN A 913 13.63 4.65 5.54
C ASN A 913 14.48 3.80 4.58
N LYS A 914 15.77 4.11 4.50
CA LYS A 914 16.85 3.44 3.76
C LYS A 914 18.17 4.13 4.11
N TRP A 915 19.28 3.42 4.02
CA TRP A 915 20.61 3.99 4.19
C TRP A 915 20.91 5.06 3.13
N GLN A 916 21.38 6.22 3.58
CA GLN A 916 21.87 7.30 2.73
C GLN A 916 23.35 7.08 2.38
N LYS A 917 23.90 7.94 1.52
CA LYS A 917 25.34 7.96 1.26
C LYS A 917 26.09 8.33 2.54
N ALA A 918 27.21 7.66 2.78
CA ALA A 918 28.09 7.94 3.89
C ALA A 918 28.69 9.36 3.77
N LYS A 919 28.97 10.00 4.92
CA LYS A 919 29.42 11.39 4.98
C LYS A 919 30.57 11.53 5.98
N GLU A 920 31.67 12.16 5.57
CA GLU A 920 32.76 12.53 6.46
C GLU A 920 32.39 13.76 7.30
N ILE A 921 32.68 13.69 8.59
CA ILE A 921 32.45 14.76 9.57
C ILE A 921 33.70 15.04 10.38
N GLN A 922 33.74 16.19 11.05
CA GLN A 922 34.92 16.62 11.78
C GLN A 922 35.02 15.95 13.16
N GLY A 923 36.25 15.68 13.59
CA GLY A 923 36.54 15.37 14.98
C GLY A 923 36.34 16.60 15.88
N CYS A 924 35.90 16.35 17.10
CA CYS A 924 35.77 17.31 18.17
C CYS A 924 36.08 16.64 19.51
N THR A 925 36.21 17.43 20.57
CA THR A 925 36.39 16.92 21.94
C THR A 925 35.44 17.64 22.88
N ILE A 926 34.69 16.87 23.66
CA ILE A 926 33.80 17.40 24.70
C ILE A 926 34.58 17.60 26.01
N GLY A 927 34.32 18.71 26.68
CA GLY A 927 34.98 19.05 27.94
C GLY A 927 34.52 18.19 29.12
N ASP A 928 35.26 18.26 30.22
CA ASP A 928 34.92 17.60 31.50
C ASP A 928 33.55 18.04 32.09
N ASP A 929 32.97 19.13 31.57
CA ASP A 929 31.61 19.61 31.88
C ASP A 929 30.51 18.84 31.14
N GLY A 930 30.88 17.91 30.23
CA GLY A 930 29.97 17.12 29.41
C GLY A 930 29.19 17.94 28.37
N ARG A 931 29.66 19.15 28.02
CA ARG A 931 28.85 20.11 27.26
C ARG A 931 29.64 21.02 26.32
N THR A 932 30.79 21.54 26.74
CA THR A 932 31.61 22.47 25.96
C THR A 932 32.40 21.70 24.90
N ILE A 933 32.37 22.14 23.65
CA ILE A 933 33.04 21.48 22.52
C ILE A 933 34.27 22.27 22.10
N THR A 934 35.37 21.55 21.86
CA THR A 934 36.54 22.05 21.13
C THR A 934 36.69 21.31 19.80
N SER A 935 37.09 22.01 18.74
CA SER A 935 37.40 21.42 17.43
C SER A 935 38.36 22.31 16.66
N GLU A 936 39.13 21.74 15.74
CA GLU A 936 40.05 22.47 14.86
C GLU A 936 39.32 23.17 13.69
N GLY A 937 38.08 22.78 13.39
CA GLY A 937 37.29 23.30 12.28
C GLY A 937 36.11 24.19 12.71
N THR A 938 35.45 24.82 11.73
CA THR A 938 34.29 25.69 11.99
C THR A 938 33.01 24.88 12.10
N ILE A 939 32.55 24.68 13.34
CA ILE A 939 31.29 24.00 13.66
C ILE A 939 30.15 25.02 13.86
N ARG A 940 28.98 24.72 13.30
CA ARG A 940 27.74 25.51 13.40
C ARG A 940 26.68 24.78 14.25
N THR A 941 25.65 25.50 14.66
CA THR A 941 24.47 24.88 15.29
C THR A 941 23.81 23.88 14.33
N GLY A 942 23.46 22.71 14.86
CA GLY A 942 22.89 21.58 14.14
C GLY A 942 23.89 20.84 13.23
N ASP A 943 25.20 21.12 13.34
CA ASP A 943 26.22 20.20 12.83
C ASP A 943 26.38 19.01 13.81
N VAL A 944 26.87 17.89 13.29
CA VAL A 944 27.25 16.71 14.08
C VAL A 944 28.76 16.52 13.99
N CYS A 945 29.42 16.26 15.12
CA CYS A 945 30.84 15.93 15.21
C CYS A 945 31.05 14.67 16.06
N VAL A 946 32.26 14.11 16.05
CA VAL A 946 32.62 12.89 16.79
C VAL A 946 33.76 13.17 17.77
N ASP A 947 33.57 12.73 19.01
CA ASP A 947 34.66 12.56 20.00
C ASP A 947 34.86 11.07 20.27
N GLY A 948 36.03 10.54 19.93
CA GLY A 948 36.31 9.09 19.99
C GLY A 948 35.36 8.27 19.10
N ARG A 949 34.31 7.70 19.70
CA ARG A 949 33.24 6.94 19.03
C ARG A 949 31.84 7.51 19.29
N THR A 950 31.73 8.64 19.96
CA THR A 950 30.46 9.19 20.42
C THR A 950 30.03 10.34 19.51
N LEU A 951 28.83 10.25 18.94
CA LEU A 951 28.26 11.35 18.16
C LEU A 951 27.77 12.47 19.08
N ILE A 952 28.11 13.71 18.67
CA ILE A 952 27.78 14.93 19.39
C ILE A 952 26.92 15.82 18.49
N LEU A 953 25.70 16.14 18.93
CA LEU A 953 24.89 17.17 18.27
C LEU A 953 25.26 18.55 18.82
N VAL A 954 25.62 19.47 17.93
CA VAL A 954 26.04 20.82 18.31
C VAL A 954 24.82 21.72 18.46
N THR A 955 24.52 22.14 19.68
CA THR A 955 23.36 22.98 20.00
C THR A 955 23.68 24.49 19.91
N ARG A 956 24.94 24.89 20.08
CA ARG A 956 25.41 26.27 19.89
C ARG A 956 26.76 26.26 19.16
N GLY A 957 26.79 26.71 17.91
CA GLY A 957 28.01 26.88 17.12
C GLY A 957 28.24 28.33 16.68
N VAL A 958 29.26 28.55 15.84
CA VAL A 958 29.67 29.91 15.42
C VAL A 958 28.65 30.51 14.45
N SER A 959 28.08 31.68 14.79
CA SER A 959 27.10 32.37 13.96
C SER A 959 27.71 32.87 12.64
N SER A 960 27.03 32.59 11.52
CA SER A 960 27.52 32.90 10.17
C SER A 960 27.43 34.39 9.77
N THR A 961 26.93 35.28 10.64
CA THR A 961 26.65 36.68 10.31
C THR A 961 27.41 37.68 11.19
N THR A 962 28.71 37.92 10.93
CA THR A 962 29.25 39.19 10.39
C THR A 962 30.75 39.37 10.63
N GLU A 963 31.55 39.22 9.58
CA GLU A 963 32.79 39.99 9.44
C GLU A 963 32.66 40.99 8.27
N LYS A 964 32.58 42.29 8.59
CA LYS A 964 33.22 43.33 7.78
C LYS A 964 33.80 44.41 8.68
N ARG A 965 35.10 44.60 8.53
CA ARG A 965 35.95 45.53 9.27
C ARG A 965 35.83 46.97 8.74
N ASP A 966 36.21 47.90 9.62
CA ASP A 966 36.83 49.22 9.37
C ASP A 966 36.01 50.51 9.65
N GLY A 967 36.31 51.11 10.80
CA GLY A 967 36.71 52.52 10.93
C GLY A 967 35.74 53.65 10.58
N ALA A 968 35.05 54.19 11.60
CA ALA A 968 34.67 55.61 11.66
C ALA A 968 34.53 56.08 13.13
N GLU A 969 34.88 57.34 13.40
CA GLU A 969 34.88 57.94 14.74
C GLU A 969 33.51 58.53 15.14
N ALA A 970 32.98 58.14 16.32
CA ALA A 970 32.19 58.95 17.26
C ALA A 970 30.82 59.58 16.78
N PRO A 971 29.98 60.14 17.69
CA PRO A 971 30.09 60.23 19.15
C PRO A 971 28.87 59.70 19.95
N ALA A 972 29.10 59.63 21.26
CA ALA A 972 28.21 59.26 22.36
C ALA A 972 26.74 59.73 22.34
N GLN A 973 25.87 58.88 22.89
CA GLN A 973 24.71 59.27 23.71
C GLN A 973 24.70 58.45 25.02
N GLU A 974 24.08 59.02 26.05
CA GLU A 974 24.16 58.58 27.45
C GLU A 974 23.26 57.37 27.76
N PRO A 975 23.60 56.54 28.78
CA PRO A 975 22.72 55.46 29.24
C PRO A 975 21.60 56.02 30.13
N VAL A 976 20.40 55.46 29.98
CA VAL A 976 19.34 55.56 31.00
C VAL A 976 19.38 54.26 31.80
N GLU A 977 19.62 54.37 33.09
CA GLU A 977 19.62 53.24 34.02
C GLU A 977 18.17 52.79 34.30
N GLU A 978 17.89 51.50 34.11
CA GLU A 978 16.85 50.82 34.88
C GLU A 978 17.40 49.44 35.28
N GLN A 979 17.72 49.28 36.57
CA GLN A 979 18.37 48.10 37.11
C GLN A 979 17.35 46.98 37.34
N VAL A 980 17.61 45.82 36.76
CA VAL A 980 17.07 44.54 37.25
C VAL A 980 18.27 43.69 37.64
N GLU A 981 18.34 43.32 38.92
CA GLU A 981 19.35 42.38 39.42
C GLU A 981 18.96 40.97 38.93
N GLU A 982 19.58 40.49 37.84
CA GLU A 982 19.63 39.06 37.55
C GLU A 982 20.84 38.46 38.29
N GLU A 983 20.58 37.48 39.15
CA GLU A 983 21.65 36.70 39.81
C GLU A 983 22.42 35.86 38.78
N GLU A 984 23.74 35.91 38.86
CA GLU A 984 24.68 35.32 37.90
C GLU A 984 24.40 33.82 37.64
N PRO A 985 24.16 33.38 36.39
CA PRO A 985 24.52 32.03 36.00
C PRO A 985 26.05 31.93 35.90
N GLU A 986 26.62 30.73 36.07
CA GLU A 986 28.02 30.49 35.76
C GLU A 986 28.30 30.90 34.29
N GLU A 987 29.21 31.85 34.08
CA GLU A 987 29.52 32.40 32.77
C GLU A 987 30.21 31.35 31.88
N VAL A 988 29.41 30.64 31.07
CA VAL A 988 29.94 29.96 29.89
C VAL A 988 30.24 31.03 28.85
N ASP A 989 31.53 31.31 28.63
CA ASP A 989 32.08 32.44 27.87
C ASP A 989 31.36 32.64 26.51
N ASP A 990 31.07 33.90 26.15
CA ASP A 990 30.17 34.27 25.04
C ASP A 990 30.84 34.11 23.67
N GLY A 991 31.04 32.85 23.30
CA GLY A 991 31.83 32.39 22.16
C GLY A 991 32.15 30.89 22.20
N SER A 992 31.87 30.21 23.31
CA SER A 992 31.93 28.76 23.47
C SER A 992 31.01 28.00 22.49
N ILE A 993 31.53 26.91 21.94
CA ILE A 993 30.75 25.92 21.17
C ILE A 993 30.18 24.90 22.17
N VAL A 994 28.92 24.52 22.00
CA VAL A 994 28.16 23.72 22.97
C VAL A 994 27.40 22.62 22.24
N GLY A 995 27.35 21.41 22.82
CA GLY A 995 26.50 20.34 22.29
C GLY A 995 26.09 19.33 23.35
N VAL A 996 25.51 18.23 22.88
CA VAL A 996 24.99 17.13 23.69
C VAL A 996 25.53 15.81 23.14
N ALA A 997 25.98 14.94 24.05
CA ALA A 997 26.50 13.60 23.76
C ALA A 997 26.02 12.62 24.85
N ALA A 998 25.70 11.39 24.46
CA ALA A 998 25.35 10.29 25.35
C ALA A 998 26.33 9.14 25.13
N ASP A 999 26.86 8.56 26.20
CA ASP A 999 27.89 7.52 26.16
C ASP A 999 27.45 6.30 27.00
N GLY A 1000 27.78 5.10 26.53
CA GLY A 1000 27.22 3.85 27.06
C GLY A 1000 25.68 3.85 27.06
N GLU A 1001 25.11 3.39 28.17
CA GLU A 1001 23.66 3.25 28.41
C GLU A 1001 22.94 4.60 28.70
N ASP A 1002 23.63 5.75 28.67
CA ASP A 1002 22.99 7.06 28.85
C ASP A 1002 21.99 7.33 27.70
N VAL A 1003 20.83 7.88 28.04
CA VAL A 1003 19.86 8.45 27.08
C VAL A 1003 19.76 9.95 27.31
N LYS A 1004 19.92 10.77 26.26
CA LYS A 1004 19.72 12.22 26.31
C LYS A 1004 18.88 12.72 25.14
N TYR A 1005 18.23 13.85 25.32
CA TYR A 1005 17.36 14.47 24.32
C TYR A 1005 17.88 15.84 23.93
N SER A 1006 17.75 16.19 22.65
CA SER A 1006 18.16 17.50 22.15
C SER A 1006 17.28 17.97 20.99
N TYR A 1007 17.46 19.21 20.57
CA TYR A 1007 16.72 19.80 19.45
C TYR A 1007 17.68 20.12 18.31
N ASP A 1008 17.46 19.49 17.16
CA ASP A 1008 18.14 19.85 15.92
C ASP A 1008 17.43 21.08 15.32
N ALA A 1009 18.08 22.24 15.40
CA ALA A 1009 17.55 23.50 14.88
C ALA A 1009 17.55 23.59 13.33
N ASN A 1010 18.31 22.73 12.63
CA ASN A 1010 18.35 22.71 11.17
C ASN A 1010 17.16 21.95 10.60
N GLU A 1011 16.87 20.75 11.12
CA GLU A 1011 15.71 19.95 10.71
C GLU A 1011 14.43 20.29 11.48
N LYS A 1012 14.54 21.02 12.61
CA LYS A 1012 13.45 21.36 13.54
C LYS A 1012 12.77 20.12 14.14
N ILE A 1013 13.57 19.20 14.65
CA ILE A 1013 13.11 17.94 15.24
C ILE A 1013 13.72 17.74 16.63
N ILE A 1014 13.08 16.90 17.45
CA ILE A 1014 13.71 16.37 18.65
C ILE A 1014 14.49 15.11 18.26
N VAL A 1015 15.69 14.99 18.81
CA VAL A 1015 16.53 13.80 18.68
C VAL A 1015 16.77 13.15 20.03
N LYS A 1016 16.84 11.82 20.03
CA LYS A 1016 17.32 11.00 21.15
C LYS A 1016 18.77 10.61 20.85
N LEU A 1017 19.67 10.81 21.80
CA LEU A 1017 21.06 10.37 21.76
C LEU A 1017 21.20 9.21 22.75
N GLU A 1018 21.69 8.07 22.26
CA GLU A 1018 21.75 6.80 23.00
C GLU A 1018 22.77 5.88 22.30
N ASN A 1019 23.57 5.12 23.06
CA ASN A 1019 24.57 4.19 22.52
C ASN A 1019 25.51 4.81 21.46
N GLY A 1020 25.86 6.09 21.61
CA GLY A 1020 26.70 6.84 20.68
C GLY A 1020 26.05 7.23 19.33
N ASN A 1021 24.76 6.94 19.12
CA ASN A 1021 23.99 7.26 17.90
C ASN A 1021 22.99 8.40 18.14
N ILE A 1022 22.42 8.95 17.05
CA ILE A 1022 21.40 10.02 17.11
C ILE A 1022 20.14 9.55 16.38
N TYR A 1023 19.06 9.30 17.11
CA TYR A 1023 17.75 8.87 16.60
C TYR A 1023 16.82 10.07 16.41
N LYS A 1024 16.06 10.08 15.32
CA LYS A 1024 15.18 11.19 14.91
C LYS A 1024 13.73 10.86 15.27
N MET A 1025 13.16 11.60 16.21
CA MET A 1025 11.86 11.26 16.79
C MET A 1025 10.70 11.93 16.04
N ASP A 1026 9.72 11.14 15.58
CA ASP A 1026 8.44 11.67 15.07
C ASP A 1026 7.47 11.89 16.24
N ILE A 1027 7.48 13.10 16.78
CA ILE A 1027 6.71 13.48 17.97
C ILE A 1027 5.55 14.42 17.60
N ASN A 1028 4.42 14.23 18.29
CA ASN A 1028 3.32 15.20 18.37
C ASN A 1028 3.05 15.54 19.85
N GLY A 1029 2.98 16.82 20.21
CA GLY A 1029 2.75 17.26 21.60
C GLY A 1029 3.81 18.21 22.15
N TYR A 1030 4.02 18.22 23.46
CA TYR A 1030 5.03 19.07 24.12
C TYR A 1030 6.24 18.24 24.57
N VAL A 1031 7.43 18.78 24.36
CA VAL A 1031 8.71 18.20 24.80
C VAL A 1031 9.42 19.21 25.68
N VAL A 1032 9.76 18.84 26.91
CA VAL A 1032 10.42 19.70 27.90
C VAL A 1032 11.72 19.05 28.36
N ILE A 1033 12.84 19.70 28.03
CA ILE A 1033 14.20 19.18 28.23
C ILE A 1033 14.96 20.10 29.20
N ASP A 1034 15.56 19.52 30.23
CA ASP A 1034 16.42 20.23 31.18
C ASP A 1034 17.66 20.80 30.47
N LYS A 1035 17.97 22.09 30.71
CA LYS A 1035 19.07 22.82 30.04
C LYS A 1035 20.47 22.34 30.43
N ASN A 1036 20.60 21.57 31.50
CA ASN A 1036 21.86 21.13 32.08
C ASN A 1036 22.07 19.63 31.84
N THR A 1037 21.06 18.79 32.12
CA THR A 1037 21.20 17.33 31.99
C THR A 1037 20.83 16.80 30.60
N SER A 1038 20.08 17.57 29.80
CA SER A 1038 19.47 17.11 28.54
C SER A 1038 18.51 15.93 28.72
N LEU A 1039 17.90 15.79 29.90
CA LEU A 1039 16.90 14.77 30.24
C LEU A 1039 15.47 15.39 30.26
N PRO A 1040 14.41 14.55 30.22
CA PRO A 1040 13.08 14.98 30.68
C PRO A 1040 13.12 15.53 32.12
N ILE A 1041 12.14 16.36 32.46
CA ILE A 1041 12.04 16.95 33.81
C ILE A 1041 11.46 15.93 34.80
N GLU A 1042 12.29 15.51 35.76
CA GLU A 1042 11.90 14.62 36.86
C GLU A 1042 11.91 15.30 38.24
N SER A 1043 12.34 16.57 38.33
CA SER A 1043 12.50 17.26 39.62
C SER A 1043 11.19 17.86 40.14
N GLU A 1044 10.93 17.69 41.44
CA GLU A 1044 9.89 18.43 42.18
C GLU A 1044 10.22 19.92 42.33
N GLU A 1045 11.51 20.29 42.30
CA GLU A 1045 11.96 21.68 42.43
C GLU A 1045 12.16 22.33 41.05
N PRO A 1046 11.83 23.63 40.85
CA PRO A 1046 11.91 24.26 39.53
C PRO A 1046 13.33 24.41 38.94
N VAL A 1047 13.65 23.57 37.96
CA VAL A 1047 14.92 23.56 37.19
C VAL A 1047 14.80 24.34 35.87
N LYS A 1048 15.92 24.82 35.31
CA LYS A 1048 15.92 25.55 34.03
C LYS A 1048 15.75 24.57 32.85
N ALA A 1049 14.73 24.76 32.02
CA ALA A 1049 14.43 23.88 30.89
C ALA A 1049 14.09 24.67 29.61
N ILE A 1050 13.98 23.97 28.47
CA ILE A 1050 13.39 24.47 27.23
C ILE A 1050 12.17 23.62 26.90
N ALA A 1051 11.07 24.26 26.50
CA ALA A 1051 9.89 23.58 26.01
C ALA A 1051 9.75 23.78 24.50
N TYR A 1052 9.38 22.72 23.80
CA TYR A 1052 9.10 22.69 22.37
C TYR A 1052 7.68 22.20 22.16
N LYS A 1053 6.95 22.77 21.20
CA LYS A 1053 5.70 22.19 20.69
C LYS A 1053 5.97 21.53 19.34
N CYS A 1054 5.71 20.23 19.27
CA CYS A 1054 5.88 19.36 18.12
C CYS A 1054 4.54 19.10 17.45
N THR A 1055 4.52 19.07 16.13
CA THR A 1055 3.34 18.76 15.32
C THR A 1055 3.79 18.05 14.03
N LYS A 1056 3.45 16.76 13.90
CA LYS A 1056 3.90 15.89 12.79
C LYS A 1056 5.43 15.90 12.64
N GLY A 1057 6.13 15.55 13.72
CA GLY A 1057 7.60 15.51 13.80
C GLY A 1057 8.29 16.88 13.88
N SER A 1058 7.68 17.95 13.36
CA SER A 1058 8.29 19.28 13.39
C SER A 1058 8.03 20.02 14.69
N CYS A 1059 9.10 20.39 15.39
CA CYS A 1059 9.10 21.01 16.70
C CYS A 1059 9.58 22.47 16.64
N ASN A 1060 9.00 23.35 17.46
CA ASN A 1060 9.46 24.73 17.61
C ASN A 1060 9.50 25.09 19.10
N GLU A 1061 10.52 25.85 19.53
CA GLU A 1061 10.64 26.34 20.91
C GLU A 1061 9.44 27.25 21.26
N VAL A 1062 8.90 27.07 22.46
CA VAL A 1062 7.74 27.81 22.97
C VAL A 1062 8.00 28.37 24.37
N SER A 1063 7.80 29.68 24.53
CA SER A 1063 7.74 30.33 25.84
C SER A 1063 6.32 30.22 26.41
N VAL A 1064 6.18 29.60 27.57
CA VAL A 1064 4.90 29.49 28.28
C VAL A 1064 4.86 30.40 29.51
N GLY A 1065 3.66 30.79 29.94
CA GLY A 1065 3.45 31.51 31.19
C GLY A 1065 3.79 30.68 32.44
N ALA A 1066 3.82 31.33 33.60
CA ALA A 1066 3.87 30.64 34.88
C ALA A 1066 2.55 29.88 35.14
N ASN A 1067 2.62 28.75 35.87
CA ASN A 1067 1.53 27.81 36.16
C ASN A 1067 0.91 27.09 34.95
N VAL A 1068 1.44 27.26 33.74
CA VAL A 1068 1.07 26.42 32.57
C VAL A 1068 1.55 24.99 32.81
N ARG A 1069 0.70 24.02 32.50
CA ARG A 1069 1.00 22.58 32.56
C ARG A 1069 1.01 21.99 31.16
N VAL A 1070 1.89 21.03 30.92
CA VAL A 1070 1.96 20.28 29.67
C VAL A 1070 2.30 18.81 29.95
N VAL A 1071 1.93 17.94 29.02
CA VAL A 1071 2.39 16.55 28.98
C VAL A 1071 3.71 16.53 28.20
N ASN A 1072 4.80 16.18 28.89
CA ASN A 1072 6.13 16.00 28.33
C ASN A 1072 6.23 14.59 27.73
N VAL A 1073 6.02 14.48 26.43
CA VAL A 1073 5.82 13.20 25.73
C VAL A 1073 7.10 12.33 25.59
N ILE A 1074 8.25 12.82 26.06
CA ILE A 1074 9.51 12.05 26.19
C ILE A 1074 9.77 11.54 27.62
N SER A 1075 8.79 11.67 28.53
CA SER A 1075 8.87 11.24 29.92
C SER A 1075 7.81 10.19 30.20
N GLU A 1076 8.22 8.93 30.41
CA GLU A 1076 7.30 7.81 30.62
C GLU A 1076 6.71 7.79 32.05
N ASN A 1077 7.55 8.01 33.06
CA ASN A 1077 7.18 7.85 34.47
C ASN A 1077 6.51 9.10 35.07
N LEU A 1078 6.94 10.29 34.64
CA LEU A 1078 6.49 11.59 35.16
C LEU A 1078 6.20 12.54 33.99
N PRO A 1079 5.21 12.24 33.13
CA PRO A 1079 4.91 13.04 31.93
C PRO A 1079 4.38 14.44 32.24
N LEU A 1080 3.62 14.64 33.32
CA LEU A 1080 2.96 15.90 33.62
C LEU A 1080 3.91 16.87 34.33
N VAL A 1081 4.25 17.95 33.64
CA VAL A 1081 5.17 18.99 34.11
C VAL A 1081 4.51 20.37 34.14
N LYS A 1082 5.00 21.24 35.02
CA LYS A 1082 4.46 22.57 35.30
C LYS A 1082 5.55 23.63 35.18
N SER A 1083 5.24 24.71 34.48
CA SER A 1083 6.08 25.90 34.40
C SER A 1083 5.96 26.75 35.68
N ALA A 1084 7.10 27.07 36.28
CA ALA A 1084 7.21 28.08 37.35
C ALA A 1084 7.38 29.51 36.79
N GLY A 1085 7.43 29.68 35.47
CA GLY A 1085 7.77 30.93 34.79
C GLY A 1085 9.28 31.08 34.55
N SER A 1086 9.67 32.09 33.74
CA SER A 1086 11.06 32.42 33.41
C SER A 1086 11.92 31.23 32.95
N GLY A 1087 11.32 30.28 32.21
CA GLY A 1087 11.99 29.08 31.72
C GLY A 1087 12.33 28.04 32.80
N LYS A 1088 11.73 28.12 33.99
CA LYS A 1088 11.84 27.10 35.03
C LYS A 1088 10.65 26.14 35.04
N TRP A 1089 10.90 24.86 35.27
CA TRP A 1089 9.92 23.77 35.20
C TRP A 1089 10.15 22.76 36.31
N SER A 1090 9.07 22.14 36.80
CA SER A 1090 9.09 21.01 37.73
C SER A 1090 8.04 19.98 37.30
N ILE A 1091 8.06 18.77 37.88
CA ILE A 1091 6.91 17.86 37.78
C ILE A 1091 5.69 18.44 38.52
N GLU A 1092 4.48 18.05 38.11
CA GLU A 1092 3.27 18.37 38.86
C GLU A 1092 3.07 17.36 40.00
N THR A 1093 2.94 17.87 41.22
CA THR A 1093 2.81 17.10 42.46
C THR A 1093 1.40 17.20 43.08
N GLU A 1094 0.56 18.10 42.58
CA GLU A 1094 -0.80 18.29 43.11
C GLU A 1094 -1.73 17.14 42.66
N VAL A 1095 -2.06 16.23 43.59
CA VAL A 1095 -2.99 15.09 43.39
C VAL A 1095 -4.30 15.51 42.71
N GLY A 1096 -4.69 14.80 41.65
CA GLY A 1096 -5.93 15.06 40.90
C GLY A 1096 -5.83 14.68 39.43
N PHE A 1097 -6.79 15.16 38.64
CA PHE A 1097 -6.96 14.79 37.23
C PHE A 1097 -6.63 15.97 36.31
N TYR A 1098 -5.89 15.70 35.24
CA TYR A 1098 -5.40 16.69 34.29
C TYR A 1098 -5.74 16.24 32.88
N PHE A 1099 -6.47 17.08 32.15
CA PHE A 1099 -6.96 16.78 30.81
C PHE A 1099 -6.43 17.79 29.79
N PHE A 1100 -6.03 17.25 28.65
CA PHE A 1100 -5.43 17.96 27.53
C PHE A 1100 -6.17 17.62 26.25
N GLY A 1101 -6.19 18.56 25.31
CA GLY A 1101 -6.74 18.35 23.97
C GLY A 1101 -5.86 17.44 23.10
N THR A 1102 -6.33 17.13 21.90
CA THR A 1102 -5.60 16.32 20.90
C THR A 1102 -4.26 16.90 20.44
N ASN A 1103 -3.98 18.17 20.69
CA ASN A 1103 -2.66 18.80 20.48
C ASN A 1103 -1.84 18.98 21.79
N TYR A 1104 -2.18 18.22 22.84
CA TYR A 1104 -1.56 18.25 24.19
C TYR A 1104 -1.60 19.63 24.89
N GLU A 1105 -2.49 20.51 24.44
CA GLU A 1105 -2.78 21.80 25.09
C GLU A 1105 -3.88 21.64 26.16
N VAL A 1106 -3.90 22.51 27.17
CA VAL A 1106 -4.87 22.43 28.27
C VAL A 1106 -6.31 22.40 27.73
N LEU A 1107 -7.12 21.43 28.18
CA LEU A 1107 -8.48 21.24 27.67
C LEU A 1107 -9.38 22.45 27.97
N VAL A 1108 -9.95 23.02 26.91
CA VAL A 1108 -10.89 24.16 26.93
C VAL A 1108 -12.34 23.71 26.77
N GLU A 1109 -13.28 24.65 26.93
CA GLU A 1109 -14.71 24.43 26.70
C GLU A 1109 -14.99 23.99 25.25
N GLY A 1110 -15.73 22.89 25.08
CA GLY A 1110 -15.97 22.23 23.80
C GLY A 1110 -14.78 21.45 23.23
N GLY A 1111 -13.60 21.48 23.87
CA GLY A 1111 -12.42 20.72 23.45
C GLY A 1111 -12.59 19.21 23.65
N VAL A 1112 -12.05 18.42 22.73
CA VAL A 1112 -11.99 16.95 22.81
C VAL A 1112 -10.74 16.53 23.57
N VAL A 1113 -10.86 15.61 24.53
CA VAL A 1113 -9.71 15.06 25.27
C VAL A 1113 -8.84 14.22 24.33
N GLY A 1114 -7.55 14.53 24.30
CA GLY A 1114 -6.51 13.72 23.63
C GLY A 1114 -5.51 13.07 24.59
N SER A 1115 -5.34 13.62 25.78
CA SER A 1115 -4.53 13.00 26.84
C SER A 1115 -5.11 13.33 28.22
N ALA A 1116 -5.06 12.37 29.15
CA ALA A 1116 -5.54 12.50 30.51
C ALA A 1116 -4.56 11.85 31.49
N ILE A 1117 -4.13 12.59 32.52
CA ILE A 1117 -3.19 12.12 33.55
C ILE A 1117 -3.86 12.18 34.94
N GLU A 1118 -3.76 11.09 35.71
CA GLU A 1118 -4.11 11.03 37.14
C GLU A 1118 -2.83 11.12 37.97
N VAL A 1119 -2.76 12.10 38.87
CA VAL A 1119 -1.67 12.28 39.83
C VAL A 1119 -2.14 11.74 41.18
N GLU A 1120 -1.45 10.74 41.71
CA GLU A 1120 -1.76 10.06 42.99
C GLU A 1120 -0.59 10.13 43.97
N GLU A 1121 -0.90 10.14 45.27
CA GLU A 1121 0.06 9.92 46.35
C GLU A 1121 0.02 8.45 46.76
N SER A 1122 1.11 7.70 46.51
CA SER A 1122 1.23 6.28 46.83
C SER A 1122 2.16 6.04 48.04
N SER A 1123 2.12 4.83 48.61
CA SER A 1123 3.07 4.43 49.67
C SER A 1123 4.55 4.42 49.23
N SER A 1124 4.80 4.48 47.93
CA SER A 1124 6.13 4.54 47.29
C SER A 1124 6.54 5.95 46.85
N GLY A 1125 5.67 6.95 46.99
CA GLY A 1125 5.89 8.33 46.51
C GLY A 1125 4.79 8.79 45.54
N LEU A 1126 5.05 9.91 44.87
CA LEU A 1126 4.19 10.44 43.81
C LEU A 1126 4.13 9.45 42.63
N VAL A 1127 2.94 9.26 42.05
CA VAL A 1127 2.75 8.51 40.80
C VAL A 1127 1.91 9.35 39.85
N GLN A 1128 2.32 9.43 38.60
CA GLN A 1128 1.52 9.98 37.53
C GLN A 1128 1.14 8.82 36.60
N ARG A 1129 -0.16 8.64 36.35
CA ARG A 1129 -0.67 7.58 35.47
C ARG A 1129 -1.32 8.19 34.25
N ASP A 1130 -0.98 7.71 33.07
CA ASP A 1130 -1.82 7.94 31.89
C ASP A 1130 -3.14 7.18 32.08
N ILE A 1131 -4.24 7.93 32.02
CA ILE A 1131 -5.62 7.43 32.10
C ILE A 1131 -6.41 7.74 30.82
N SER A 1132 -5.75 8.12 29.73
CA SER A 1132 -6.39 8.45 28.44
C SER A 1132 -7.26 7.32 27.92
N SER A 1133 -6.86 6.06 28.15
CA SER A 1133 -7.60 4.83 27.82
C SER A 1133 -8.46 4.27 28.97
N SER A 1134 -8.61 4.99 30.08
CA SER A 1134 -9.37 4.53 31.24
C SER A 1134 -10.85 4.39 30.94
N LYS A 1135 -11.44 3.28 31.37
CA LYS A 1135 -12.88 2.97 31.29
C LYS A 1135 -13.64 3.27 32.59
N LYS A 1136 -13.03 4.03 33.50
CA LYS A 1136 -13.60 4.31 34.83
C LYS A 1136 -14.73 5.34 34.71
N LEU A 1137 -15.96 4.89 34.90
CA LEU A 1137 -17.15 5.75 34.95
C LEU A 1137 -17.01 6.86 36.01
N GLY A 1138 -17.27 8.12 35.62
CA GLY A 1138 -17.22 9.23 36.58
C GLY A 1138 -17.27 10.63 35.98
N TYR A 1139 -17.23 11.63 36.87
CA TYR A 1139 -17.04 13.04 36.56
C TYR A 1139 -15.77 13.55 37.24
N TYR A 1140 -14.95 14.26 36.47
CA TYR A 1140 -13.59 14.61 36.80
C TYR A 1140 -13.38 16.11 36.61
N VAL A 1141 -12.73 16.75 37.57
CA VAL A 1141 -12.37 18.18 37.47
C VAL A 1141 -10.98 18.29 36.88
N ASN A 1142 -10.85 18.94 35.73
CA ASN A 1142 -9.56 19.20 35.12
C ASN A 1142 -8.80 20.28 35.90
N LYS A 1143 -7.71 19.88 36.58
CA LYS A 1143 -6.79 20.78 37.29
C LYS A 1143 -5.78 21.49 36.38
N ALA A 1144 -5.69 21.12 35.10
CA ALA A 1144 -4.82 21.80 34.14
C ALA A 1144 -5.34 23.20 33.76
N ALA A 1145 -6.66 23.41 33.81
CA ALA A 1145 -7.32 24.64 33.39
C ALA A 1145 -7.44 25.69 34.51
N GLU A 1146 -7.28 26.97 34.14
CA GLU A 1146 -7.53 28.11 35.06
C GLU A 1146 -9.03 28.27 35.36
N SER A 1147 -9.88 28.06 34.36
CA SER A 1147 -11.32 27.93 34.53
C SER A 1147 -11.68 26.53 35.01
N LEU A 1148 -12.68 26.41 35.89
CA LEU A 1148 -13.16 25.12 36.35
C LEU A 1148 -13.81 24.34 35.18
N MET A 1149 -13.09 23.35 34.66
CA MET A 1149 -13.54 22.47 33.59
C MET A 1149 -13.89 21.09 34.16
N ILE A 1150 -15.02 20.52 33.73
CA ILE A 1150 -15.41 19.14 34.03
C ILE A 1150 -15.31 18.30 32.75
N VAL A 1151 -14.84 17.07 32.92
CA VAL A 1151 -14.84 16.00 31.93
C VAL A 1151 -15.55 14.79 32.57
N SER A 1152 -16.45 14.12 31.87
CA SER A 1152 -16.99 12.82 32.30
C SER A 1152 -16.40 11.69 31.47
N ASN A 1153 -16.49 10.46 31.99
CA ASN A 1153 -16.18 9.24 31.27
C ASN A 1153 -17.38 8.31 31.37
N ASP A 1154 -17.84 7.80 30.23
CA ASP A 1154 -19.00 6.92 30.09
C ASP A 1154 -18.62 5.46 29.73
N GLU A 1155 -17.42 5.03 30.12
CA GLU A 1155 -16.78 3.73 29.82
C GLU A 1155 -16.19 3.64 28.40
N TYR A 1156 -16.77 4.35 27.44
CA TYR A 1156 -16.37 4.32 26.03
C TYR A 1156 -15.45 5.47 25.62
N PHE A 1157 -15.71 6.69 26.11
CA PHE A 1157 -14.86 7.85 25.81
C PHE A 1157 -14.93 8.94 26.88
N TRP A 1158 -13.94 9.84 26.83
CA TRP A 1158 -13.92 11.08 27.60
C TRP A 1158 -14.81 12.14 26.95
N SER A 1159 -15.68 12.78 27.74
CA SER A 1159 -16.51 13.88 27.28
C SER A 1159 -15.68 15.05 26.74
N LYS A 1160 -16.30 15.91 25.94
CA LYS A 1160 -15.74 17.25 25.71
C LYS A 1160 -15.64 18.02 27.03
N GLY A 1161 -14.67 18.92 27.11
CA GLY A 1161 -14.50 19.82 28.25
C GLY A 1161 -15.72 20.71 28.43
N THR A 1162 -16.36 20.64 29.59
CA THR A 1162 -17.56 21.42 29.92
C THR A 1162 -17.27 22.44 31.01
N ALA A 1163 -17.61 23.71 30.81
CA ALA A 1163 -17.37 24.76 31.80
C ALA A 1163 -18.32 24.62 33.00
N ALA A 1164 -17.76 24.60 34.20
CA ALA A 1164 -18.49 24.48 35.45
C ALA A 1164 -18.32 25.71 36.34
N LYS A 1165 -19.27 25.93 37.25
CA LYS A 1165 -19.25 27.01 38.23
C LYS A 1165 -19.55 26.46 39.62
N LYS A 1166 -18.88 27.01 40.64
CA LYS A 1166 -19.22 26.75 42.04
C LYS A 1166 -20.51 27.48 42.39
N CYS A 1167 -21.48 26.79 42.97
CA CYS A 1167 -22.72 27.40 43.43
C CYS A 1167 -22.47 28.29 44.64
N VAL A 1168 -22.88 29.55 44.51
CA VAL A 1168 -22.91 30.53 45.59
C VAL A 1168 -24.33 30.61 46.12
N LEU A 1169 -24.54 30.21 47.38
CA LEU A 1169 -25.84 30.35 48.03
C LEU A 1169 -26.04 31.82 48.45
N ALA A 1170 -26.75 32.59 47.63
CA ALA A 1170 -27.20 33.93 48.00
C ALA A 1170 -28.63 33.88 48.56
N THR A 1171 -28.82 34.39 49.78
CA THR A 1171 -30.15 34.66 50.33
C THR A 1171 -30.80 35.78 49.51
N VAL A 1172 -31.82 35.46 48.73
CA VAL A 1172 -32.55 36.46 47.93
C VAL A 1172 -33.33 37.39 48.87
N GLY A 1173 -32.78 38.58 49.12
CA GLY A 1173 -33.50 39.67 49.74
C GLY A 1173 -34.51 40.28 48.77
N GLU A 1174 -35.68 40.69 49.27
CA GLU A 1174 -36.66 41.42 48.46
C GLU A 1174 -36.11 42.79 48.04
N GLY A 1175 -35.61 42.90 46.81
CA GLY A 1175 -35.35 44.20 46.15
C GLY A 1175 -34.02 44.40 45.44
N GLU A 1176 -33.07 43.46 45.48
CA GLU A 1176 -31.78 43.60 44.78
C GLU A 1176 -31.72 42.83 43.45
N GLU A 1177 -30.89 43.32 42.52
CA GLU A 1177 -30.73 42.74 41.17
C GLU A 1177 -30.25 41.29 41.23
N ALA A 1178 -30.69 40.49 40.25
CA ALA A 1178 -30.50 39.05 40.26
C ALA A 1178 -29.01 38.63 40.21
N VAL A 1179 -28.44 38.36 41.38
CA VAL A 1179 -27.26 37.49 41.52
C VAL A 1179 -27.56 36.18 40.77
N LYS A 1180 -26.59 35.68 39.98
CA LYS A 1180 -26.72 34.43 39.23
C LYS A 1180 -26.68 33.22 40.18
N VAL A 1181 -27.78 32.97 40.88
CA VAL A 1181 -27.97 31.80 41.76
C VAL A 1181 -28.24 30.57 40.89
N CYS A 1182 -27.62 29.43 41.23
CA CYS A 1182 -27.93 28.13 40.64
C CYS A 1182 -29.44 27.82 40.79
N ARG A 1183 -30.15 27.60 39.69
CA ARG A 1183 -31.57 27.21 39.69
C ARG A 1183 -31.69 25.81 39.10
N THR A 1184 -32.30 24.89 39.84
CA THR A 1184 -32.73 23.59 39.31
C THR A 1184 -34.19 23.65 38.87
N SER A 1185 -34.51 22.88 37.82
CA SER A 1185 -35.88 22.58 37.40
C SER A 1185 -36.55 21.52 38.30
N SER A 1186 -35.81 20.86 39.18
CA SER A 1186 -36.30 19.78 40.05
C SER A 1186 -36.52 20.26 41.49
N GLU A 1187 -37.78 20.26 41.94
CA GLU A 1187 -38.17 20.59 43.33
C GLU A 1187 -37.60 19.62 44.39
N LYS A 1188 -36.89 18.56 43.99
CA LYS A 1188 -36.36 17.50 44.87
C LYS A 1188 -34.86 17.61 45.15
N ILE A 1189 -34.13 18.49 44.46
CA ILE A 1189 -32.66 18.58 44.56
C ILE A 1189 -32.28 19.83 45.37
N THR A 1190 -31.58 19.61 46.48
CA THR A 1190 -31.04 20.67 47.34
C THR A 1190 -29.53 20.78 47.11
N TYR A 1191 -29.04 21.96 46.72
CA TYR A 1191 -27.60 22.22 46.61
C TYR A 1191 -27.03 22.80 47.90
N ASN A 1192 -25.79 22.45 48.19
CA ASN A 1192 -24.96 23.06 49.23
C ASN A 1192 -24.05 24.15 48.65
N GLU A 1193 -23.50 25.00 49.52
CA GLU A 1193 -22.49 25.97 49.11
C GLU A 1193 -21.20 25.24 48.67
N GLY A 1194 -20.70 25.58 47.48
CA GLY A 1194 -19.52 24.93 46.89
C GLY A 1194 -19.80 23.74 45.97
N ASP A 1195 -21.06 23.27 45.87
CA ASP A 1195 -21.46 22.28 44.86
C ASP A 1195 -21.14 22.81 43.45
N LEU A 1196 -20.79 21.90 42.52
CA LEU A 1196 -20.49 22.26 41.15
C LEU A 1196 -21.75 22.15 40.29
N CYS A 1197 -22.04 23.19 39.50
CA CYS A 1197 -23.04 23.14 38.45
C CYS A 1197 -22.40 23.45 37.09
N VAL A 1198 -22.69 22.60 36.12
CA VAL A 1198 -22.60 22.94 34.70
C VAL A 1198 -23.66 24.00 34.41
N VAL A 1199 -23.32 25.01 33.62
CA VAL A 1199 -24.28 25.99 33.13
C VAL A 1199 -24.52 25.71 31.66
N ASP A 1200 -25.73 25.25 31.37
CA ASP A 1200 -26.35 25.20 30.03
C ASP A 1200 -26.79 26.63 29.61
#